data_AF-A0A0M0JRX6-F1
#
_entry.id   AF-A0A0M0JRX6-F1
#
_cell.length_a   1.000
_cell.length_b   1.000
_cell.length_c   1.000
_cell.angle_alpha   90.00
_cell.angle_beta   90.00
_cell.angle_gamma   90.00
#
_symmetry.space_group_name_H-M   'P 1'
#
loop_
_entity.id
_entity.type
_entity.pdbx_description
1 polymer ?
#
loop_
_entity_poly.entity_id
_entity_poly.type
_entity_poly.pdbx_seq_one_letter_code
_entity_poly.pdbx_strand_id
1 'polypeptide(L)'
;MNKASSYSASYGGLRQIELRLKRNFTVVLIAAALGVGFAIAEVYWLWAHGGESDATCDVLKLLVSFSTLWLLAFLLIYYRRKFVLLKATNALLPQDTLLSSGIFVSLSEWSMLPEALLCLIHPVPFFNVEITVSYYDLRRGSTLPTTLATDELLTVGMMFARLALIVHYMPYLAGLTAKSARAYANINHMPLTTWLSIRVMYQRYPFRLLGGTTALLLLCFGFTLQVAERRVDKGLDHYLNDFWLALVSMTGLGYGDFYPQTGLGRFVSTMACGWGALMAALLVMTTIREMELSNAEIRVNNLIAVSESNARLKQCAAFYIQAAWASYLERLQPMSAVAPEPIGFIGLGIMGDGMARQLIGTGKRKLVIWNRTPAKPEKLLMDAGADHITVAETPAEVIAACEITYVMLSTPEACKEVYEMEGGILDGVVAGKCVVDCATLAVEDMQRLSTQVIAKGGQFLEAPVSGSKGPAAQGQLIFLCGGDEALYAKCAKELDAMGKAKFFFGAVGAGTRMKLCVNMVMGSMMAAYGEGFSLAQAAGLDASQLLQVLELGVCGAPLLKLKGAKMLAGDHVPNFPLKHAQKDMRLACALGRQVGVRLPVAATADAAMRSAMRVGNLADLDFSATFEGQKKGSPSPYEVPVAALVGLAAVALMGVVVAIRGR
;
A
#
# COMPACT_ATOMS: atom_id res chain seq x y z
N MET A 1 51.86 9.10 -55.06
CA MET A 1 51.80 9.81 -53.74
C MET A 1 50.90 11.06 -53.72
N ASN A 2 49.88 11.22 -54.59
CA ASN A 2 49.06 12.46 -54.65
C ASN A 2 47.54 12.30 -54.42
N LYS A 3 47.09 11.23 -53.74
CA LYS A 3 45.67 11.09 -53.30
C LYS A 3 45.48 11.13 -51.77
N ALA A 4 46.56 11.04 -50.99
CA ALA A 4 46.49 11.09 -49.52
C ALA A 4 46.45 12.53 -48.97
N SER A 5 47.02 13.51 -49.68
CA SER A 5 47.04 14.91 -49.24
C SER A 5 45.68 15.60 -49.38
N SER A 6 44.90 15.32 -50.44
CA SER A 6 43.55 15.89 -50.63
C SER A 6 42.50 15.30 -49.68
N TYR A 7 42.66 14.03 -49.26
CA TYR A 7 41.78 13.37 -48.29
C TYR A 7 41.97 13.91 -46.86
N SER A 8 43.20 14.27 -46.47
CA SER A 8 43.47 14.87 -45.14
C SER A 8 42.98 16.32 -45.02
N ALA A 9 43.07 17.11 -46.10
CA ALA A 9 42.59 18.48 -46.17
C ALA A 9 41.05 18.59 -46.08
N SER A 10 40.33 17.63 -46.67
CA SER A 10 38.86 17.51 -46.57
C SER A 10 38.39 17.07 -45.17
N TYR A 11 39.17 16.22 -44.48
CA TYR A 11 38.85 15.68 -43.15
C TYR A 11 38.94 16.73 -42.04
N GLY A 12 39.98 17.57 -42.06
CA GLY A 12 40.12 18.71 -41.14
C GLY A 12 39.00 19.74 -41.33
N GLY A 13 38.58 19.98 -42.58
CA GLY A 13 37.54 20.95 -42.94
C GLY A 13 36.16 20.61 -42.36
N LEU A 14 35.68 19.38 -42.51
CA LEU A 14 34.35 18.96 -42.01
C LEU A 14 34.26 19.01 -40.48
N ARG A 15 35.29 18.50 -39.78
CA ARG A 15 35.34 18.55 -38.31
C ARG A 15 35.41 19.98 -37.80
N GLN A 16 36.12 20.88 -38.50
CA GLN A 16 36.12 22.30 -38.18
C GLN A 16 34.75 22.95 -38.40
N ILE A 17 34.01 22.56 -39.45
CA ILE A 17 32.65 23.05 -39.70
C ILE A 17 31.70 22.61 -38.56
N GLU A 18 31.78 21.36 -38.11
CA GLU A 18 30.96 20.84 -36.99
C GLU A 18 31.25 21.55 -35.66
N LEU A 19 32.53 21.75 -35.33
CA LEU A 19 32.92 22.49 -34.12
C LEU A 19 32.45 23.94 -34.19
N ARG A 20 32.54 24.57 -35.36
CA ARG A 20 32.03 25.92 -35.61
C ARG A 20 30.50 25.99 -35.53
N LEU A 21 29.80 24.93 -35.92
CA LEU A 21 28.34 24.84 -35.85
C LEU A 21 27.88 24.72 -34.40
N LYS A 22 28.51 23.84 -33.62
CA LYS A 22 28.29 23.71 -32.17
C LYS A 22 28.53 25.04 -31.46
N ARG A 23 29.69 25.67 -31.68
CA ARG A 23 30.04 26.95 -31.05
C ARG A 23 29.04 28.06 -31.40
N ASN A 24 28.63 28.15 -32.65
CA ASN A 24 27.63 29.12 -33.07
C ASN A 24 26.29 28.91 -32.39
N PHE A 25 25.82 27.66 -32.29
CA PHE A 25 24.55 27.37 -31.64
C PHE A 25 24.61 27.61 -30.12
N THR A 26 25.77 27.41 -29.49
CA THR A 26 26.00 27.84 -28.10
C THR A 26 25.79 29.35 -27.94
N VAL A 27 26.26 30.16 -28.89
CA VAL A 27 26.01 31.61 -28.87
C VAL A 27 24.53 31.93 -29.03
N VAL A 28 23.80 31.21 -29.88
CA VAL A 28 22.33 31.33 -30.02
C VAL A 28 21.64 31.08 -28.66
N LEU A 29 22.02 30.02 -27.95
CA LEU A 29 21.46 29.70 -26.63
C LEU A 29 21.79 30.76 -25.57
N ILE A 30 23.00 31.32 -25.59
CA ILE A 30 23.39 32.41 -24.67
C ILE A 30 22.56 33.66 -24.94
N ALA A 31 22.42 34.07 -26.21
CA ALA A 31 21.58 35.21 -26.58
C ALA A 31 20.11 34.99 -26.21
N ALA A 32 19.61 33.76 -26.39
CA ALA A 32 18.27 33.37 -25.97
C ALA A 32 18.06 33.53 -24.46
N ALA A 33 18.97 32.98 -23.65
CA ALA A 33 18.91 33.04 -22.19
C ALA A 33 19.05 34.47 -21.65
N LEU A 34 19.97 35.27 -22.21
CA LEU A 34 20.14 36.68 -21.82
C LEU A 34 18.87 37.48 -22.05
N GLY A 35 18.22 37.32 -23.21
CA GLY A 35 16.96 38.01 -23.47
C GLY A 35 15.85 37.60 -22.52
N VAL A 36 15.73 36.30 -22.20
CA VAL A 36 14.75 35.84 -21.19
C VAL A 36 15.03 36.49 -19.84
N GLY A 37 16.30 36.55 -19.43
CA GLY A 37 16.70 37.22 -18.19
C GLY A 37 16.33 38.70 -18.17
N PHE A 38 16.60 39.44 -19.25
CA PHE A 38 16.22 40.85 -19.36
C PHE A 38 14.71 41.05 -19.38
N ALA A 39 13.95 40.19 -20.05
CA ALA A 39 12.49 40.27 -20.09
C ALA A 39 11.86 39.97 -18.72
N ILE A 40 12.38 38.98 -18.00
CA ILE A 40 11.96 38.72 -16.61
C ILE A 40 12.31 39.92 -15.72
N ALA A 41 13.52 40.46 -15.83
CA ALA A 41 13.95 41.63 -15.06
C ALA A 41 13.06 42.86 -15.33
N GLU A 42 12.66 43.06 -16.58
CA GLU A 42 11.73 44.10 -17.00
C GLU A 42 10.36 43.93 -16.35
N VAL A 43 9.78 42.72 -16.40
CA VAL A 43 8.49 42.43 -15.76
C VAL A 43 8.56 42.66 -14.25
N TYR A 44 9.64 42.23 -13.58
CA TYR A 44 9.82 42.49 -12.15
C TYR A 44 10.00 43.98 -11.83
N TRP A 45 10.69 44.73 -12.69
CA TRP A 45 10.85 46.17 -12.54
C TRP A 45 9.51 46.90 -12.69
N LEU A 46 8.74 46.53 -13.71
CA LEU A 46 7.40 47.04 -13.98
C LEU A 46 6.47 46.81 -12.78
N TRP A 47 6.52 45.62 -12.18
CA TRP A 47 5.78 45.28 -10.97
C TRP A 47 6.19 46.12 -9.75
N ALA A 48 7.49 46.37 -9.57
CA ALA A 48 7.98 47.18 -8.47
C ALA A 48 7.53 48.65 -8.55
N HIS A 49 7.23 49.15 -9.76
CA HIS A 49 6.83 50.54 -10.03
C HIS A 49 5.33 50.70 -10.33
N GLY A 50 4.50 49.75 -9.89
CA GLY A 50 3.04 49.89 -9.95
C GLY A 50 2.43 49.72 -11.35
N GLY A 51 3.18 49.17 -12.31
CA GLY A 51 2.70 48.92 -13.68
C GLY A 51 2.96 50.04 -14.67
N GLU A 52 3.56 51.16 -14.25
CA GLU A 52 3.93 52.25 -15.16
C GLU A 52 5.32 52.01 -15.77
N SER A 53 5.40 52.08 -17.10
CA SER A 53 6.67 51.93 -17.83
C SER A 53 7.51 53.19 -17.66
N ASP A 54 8.68 53.06 -17.03
CA ASP A 54 9.68 54.12 -16.90
C ASP A 54 10.79 53.98 -17.97
N ALA A 55 11.75 54.92 -17.97
CA ALA A 55 12.89 54.86 -18.87
C ALA A 55 13.75 53.59 -18.68
N THR A 56 13.75 53.01 -17.47
CA THR A 56 14.48 51.78 -17.15
C THR A 56 13.85 50.56 -17.81
N CYS A 57 12.51 50.44 -17.78
CA CYS A 57 11.74 49.45 -18.53
C CYS A 57 12.07 49.52 -20.03
N ASP A 58 12.09 50.71 -20.62
CA ASP A 58 12.43 50.87 -22.05
C ASP A 58 13.87 50.45 -22.36
N VAL A 59 14.82 50.76 -21.48
CA VAL A 59 16.22 50.27 -21.61
C VAL A 59 16.28 48.75 -21.55
N LEU A 60 15.56 48.11 -20.62
CA LEU A 60 15.51 46.64 -20.53
C LEU A 60 14.86 46.04 -21.78
N LYS A 61 13.76 46.61 -22.29
CA LYS A 61 13.14 46.18 -23.56
C LYS A 61 14.07 46.34 -24.75
N LEU A 62 14.86 47.41 -24.81
CA LEU A 62 15.88 47.59 -25.84
C LEU A 62 16.96 46.50 -25.77
N LEU A 63 17.40 46.12 -24.55
CA LEU A 63 18.32 44.99 -24.35
C LEU A 63 17.68 43.66 -24.76
N VAL A 64 16.38 43.46 -24.50
CA VAL A 64 15.62 42.30 -24.98
C VAL A 64 15.61 42.28 -26.51
N SER A 65 15.21 43.35 -27.19
CA SER A 65 15.21 43.44 -28.66
C SER A 65 16.61 43.24 -29.25
N PHE A 66 17.65 43.80 -28.62
CA PHE A 66 19.03 43.58 -29.03
C PHE A 66 19.41 42.10 -28.93
N SER A 67 19.04 41.43 -27.83
CA SER A 67 19.26 39.99 -27.67
C SER A 67 18.51 39.17 -28.74
N THR A 68 17.31 39.60 -29.13
CA THR A 68 16.50 38.97 -30.17
C THR A 68 17.16 39.10 -31.54
N LEU A 69 17.61 40.30 -31.91
CA LEU A 69 18.34 40.54 -33.15
C LEU A 69 19.66 39.76 -33.17
N TRP A 70 20.36 39.71 -32.04
CA TRP A 70 21.60 38.96 -31.90
C TRP A 70 21.35 37.44 -32.07
N LEU A 71 20.31 36.91 -31.42
CA LEU A 71 19.86 35.54 -31.58
C LEU A 71 19.54 35.22 -33.05
N LEU A 72 18.73 36.05 -33.71
CA LEU A 72 18.32 35.84 -35.10
C LEU A 72 19.51 35.87 -36.06
N ALA A 73 20.44 36.81 -35.88
CA ALA A 73 21.65 36.89 -36.68
C ALA A 73 22.49 35.60 -36.57
N PHE A 74 22.69 35.08 -35.36
CA PHE A 74 23.45 33.85 -35.16
C PHE A 74 22.68 32.59 -35.56
N LEU A 75 21.35 32.60 -35.49
CA LEU A 75 20.48 31.55 -36.01
C LEU A 75 20.60 31.46 -37.55
N LEU A 76 20.58 32.60 -38.24
CA LEU A 76 20.84 32.66 -39.69
C LEU A 76 22.22 32.12 -40.06
N ILE A 77 23.27 32.50 -39.31
CA ILE A 77 24.63 31.99 -39.53
C ILE A 77 24.69 30.47 -39.27
N TYR A 78 23.98 29.99 -38.25
CA TYR A 78 23.86 28.56 -37.95
C TYR A 78 23.23 27.80 -39.13
N TYR A 79 22.07 28.24 -39.62
CA TYR A 79 21.38 27.59 -40.75
C TYR A 79 22.21 27.62 -42.04
N ARG A 80 22.88 28.74 -42.32
CA ARG A 80 23.80 28.85 -43.47
C ARG A 80 24.92 27.80 -43.39
N ARG A 81 25.50 27.59 -42.21
CA ARG A 81 26.57 26.58 -42.01
C ARG A 81 26.04 25.15 -42.02
N LYS A 82 24.85 24.92 -41.47
CA LYS A 82 24.14 23.63 -41.52
C LYS A 82 23.91 23.22 -42.98
N PHE A 83 23.49 24.16 -43.83
CA PHE A 83 23.30 23.93 -45.26
C PHE A 83 24.59 23.58 -46.00
N VAL A 84 25.70 24.26 -45.70
CA VAL A 84 27.03 23.92 -46.26
C VAL A 84 27.47 22.51 -45.85
N LEU A 85 27.24 22.13 -44.60
CA LEU A 85 27.56 20.79 -44.10
C LEU A 85 26.73 19.71 -44.81
N LEU A 86 25.43 19.96 -45.03
CA LEU A 86 24.54 19.06 -45.76
C LEU A 86 24.99 18.86 -47.21
N LYS A 87 25.31 19.95 -47.92
CA LYS A 87 25.89 19.89 -49.28
C LYS A 87 27.19 19.10 -49.34
N ALA A 88 28.08 19.29 -48.36
CA ALA A 88 29.37 18.61 -48.33
C ALA A 88 29.28 17.11 -48.01
N THR A 89 28.16 16.65 -47.44
CA THR A 89 28.00 15.27 -46.96
C THR A 89 27.07 14.43 -47.84
N ASN A 90 26.49 15.04 -48.89
CA ASN A 90 25.56 14.41 -49.83
C ASN A 90 24.40 13.64 -49.17
N ALA A 91 24.09 13.97 -47.91
CA ALA A 91 22.94 13.45 -47.20
C ALA A 91 21.72 14.26 -47.67
N LEU A 92 20.77 13.59 -48.32
CA LEU A 92 19.42 14.12 -48.57
C LEU A 92 18.90 14.76 -47.28
N LEU A 93 18.40 16.01 -47.34
CA LEU A 93 17.83 16.76 -46.21
C LEU A 93 16.91 15.85 -45.37
N PRO A 94 17.38 15.32 -44.22
CA PRO A 94 16.46 14.63 -43.33
C PRO A 94 15.60 15.71 -42.68
N GLN A 95 14.31 15.39 -42.55
CA GLN A 95 13.23 16.21 -42.03
C GLN A 95 13.47 16.62 -40.55
N ASP A 96 14.40 17.55 -40.30
CA ASP A 96 14.84 17.93 -38.94
C ASP A 96 14.41 19.34 -38.55
N THR A 97 13.14 19.47 -38.17
CA THR A 97 12.60 20.55 -37.32
C THR A 97 11.58 19.97 -36.33
N LEU A 98 11.35 20.65 -35.20
CA LEU A 98 10.34 20.24 -34.20
C LEU A 98 8.91 20.14 -34.79
N LEU A 99 8.66 20.81 -35.93
CA LEU A 99 7.42 20.79 -36.71
C LEU A 99 7.34 19.67 -37.75
N SER A 100 8.46 19.02 -38.12
CA SER A 100 8.49 17.98 -39.15
C SER A 100 8.35 16.56 -38.60
N SER A 101 8.02 16.40 -37.30
CA SER A 101 7.79 15.09 -36.68
C SER A 101 6.33 14.61 -36.70
N GLY A 102 5.48 15.12 -37.59
CA GLY A 102 4.24 14.40 -37.96
C GLY A 102 2.89 15.12 -37.89
N ILE A 103 2.80 16.46 -37.89
CA ILE A 103 1.49 17.15 -38.05
C ILE A 103 1.47 18.15 -39.22
N PHE A 104 2.59 18.80 -39.58
CA PHE A 104 2.68 19.69 -40.74
C PHE A 104 3.82 19.26 -41.68
N VAL A 105 3.50 18.39 -42.63
CA VAL A 105 4.46 17.66 -43.47
C VAL A 105 4.97 18.44 -44.70
N SER A 106 4.49 19.67 -44.98
CA SER A 106 4.75 20.32 -46.29
C SER A 106 5.63 21.59 -46.32
N LEU A 107 6.53 21.81 -45.34
CA LEU A 107 7.46 22.96 -45.39
C LEU A 107 8.91 22.54 -45.12
N SER A 108 9.38 21.49 -45.81
CA SER A 108 10.76 20.99 -45.72
C SER A 108 11.83 21.90 -46.37
N GLU A 109 11.45 23.05 -46.93
CA GLU A 109 12.37 24.05 -47.49
C GLU A 109 12.46 25.33 -46.66
N TRP A 110 11.53 25.54 -45.69
CA TRP A 110 11.36 26.80 -44.96
C TRP A 110 11.48 26.68 -43.44
N SER A 111 12.05 25.59 -42.91
CA SER A 111 12.14 25.29 -41.46
C SER A 111 12.73 26.42 -40.60
N MET A 112 13.57 27.28 -41.17
CA MET A 112 14.13 28.47 -40.53
C MET A 112 13.08 29.57 -40.26
N LEU A 113 12.10 29.77 -41.14
CA LEU A 113 11.15 30.89 -41.03
C LEU A 113 10.19 30.75 -39.84
N PRO A 114 9.50 29.62 -39.61
CA PRO A 114 8.65 29.46 -38.43
C PRO A 114 9.43 29.61 -37.12
N GLU A 115 10.66 29.10 -37.05
CA GLU A 115 11.51 29.22 -35.87
C GLU A 115 11.98 30.67 -35.63
N ALA A 116 12.36 31.38 -36.70
CA ALA A 116 12.70 32.79 -36.62
C ALA A 116 11.49 33.64 -36.20
N LEU A 117 10.29 33.33 -36.70
CA LEU A 117 9.02 33.99 -36.31
C LEU A 117 8.69 33.75 -34.84
N LEU A 118 8.91 32.53 -34.32
CA LEU A 118 8.74 32.25 -32.89
C LEU A 118 9.77 32.99 -32.04
N CYS A 119 11.01 33.10 -32.50
CA CYS A 119 12.05 33.84 -31.78
C CYS A 119 11.83 35.36 -31.80
N LEU A 120 11.01 35.89 -32.73
CA LEU A 120 10.61 37.29 -32.78
C LEU A 120 9.59 37.66 -31.69
N ILE A 121 8.98 36.70 -30.99
CA ILE A 121 8.12 36.98 -29.85
C ILE A 121 8.99 37.53 -28.72
N HIS A 122 8.82 38.82 -28.42
CA HIS A 122 9.45 39.52 -27.30
C HIS A 122 8.69 40.82 -26.97
N PRO A 123 8.79 41.34 -25.73
CA PRO A 123 8.34 42.69 -25.40
C PRO A 123 9.01 43.74 -26.29
N VAL A 124 8.21 44.63 -26.90
CA VAL A 124 8.69 45.63 -27.84
C VAL A 124 8.91 46.95 -27.10
N PRO A 125 10.07 47.62 -27.25
CA PRO A 125 10.34 48.90 -26.59
C PRO A 125 9.32 49.97 -27.02
N PHE A 126 8.97 50.88 -26.10
CA PHE A 126 8.01 51.97 -26.32
C PHE A 126 6.57 51.52 -26.61
N PHE A 127 6.27 50.23 -26.50
CA PHE A 127 4.93 49.68 -26.63
C PHE A 127 4.55 48.99 -25.32
N ASN A 128 3.42 49.38 -24.73
CA ASN A 128 2.83 48.69 -23.59
C ASN A 128 1.31 48.85 -23.70
N VAL A 129 0.60 47.74 -23.82
CA VAL A 129 -0.86 47.71 -23.90
C VAL A 129 -1.37 46.85 -22.76
N GLU A 130 -2.33 47.36 -22.00
CA GLU A 130 -3.01 46.57 -20.99
C GLU A 130 -4.27 45.94 -21.58
N ILE A 131 -4.39 44.63 -21.39
CA ILE A 131 -5.57 43.86 -21.78
C ILE A 131 -6.36 43.56 -20.51
N THR A 132 -7.59 44.05 -20.43
CA THR A 132 -8.48 43.72 -19.30
C THR A 132 -9.22 42.42 -19.60
N VAL A 133 -8.99 41.40 -18.78
CA VAL A 133 -9.66 40.11 -18.84
C VAL A 133 -10.48 39.92 -17.56
N SER A 134 -11.76 39.62 -17.69
CA SER A 134 -12.64 39.34 -16.54
C SER A 134 -12.58 37.86 -16.18
N TYR A 135 -12.39 37.54 -14.89
CA TYR A 135 -12.50 36.17 -14.38
C TYR A 135 -13.58 36.10 -13.28
N TYR A 136 -14.19 34.92 -13.12
CA TYR A 136 -15.22 34.68 -12.11
C TYR A 136 -14.58 34.25 -10.78
N ASP A 137 -14.66 35.10 -9.76
CA ASP A 137 -14.19 34.77 -8.42
C ASP A 137 -15.26 33.94 -7.68
N LEU A 138 -14.97 32.66 -7.46
CA LEU A 138 -15.85 31.73 -6.75
C LEU A 138 -16.07 32.10 -5.28
N ARG A 139 -15.15 32.83 -4.64
CA ARG A 139 -15.27 33.25 -3.24
C ARG A 139 -16.18 34.46 -3.08
N ARG A 140 -16.12 35.40 -4.03
CA ARG A 140 -16.93 36.63 -4.01
C ARG A 140 -18.23 36.51 -4.82
N GLY A 141 -18.38 35.46 -5.63
CA GLY A 141 -19.55 35.22 -6.47
C GLY A 141 -19.71 36.24 -7.61
N SER A 142 -18.64 36.98 -7.95
CA SER A 142 -18.67 38.10 -8.90
C SER A 142 -17.52 38.03 -9.91
N THR A 143 -17.72 38.57 -11.11
CA THR A 143 -16.63 38.74 -12.08
C THR A 143 -15.76 39.93 -11.71
N LEU A 144 -14.45 39.71 -11.55
CA LEU A 144 -13.47 40.77 -11.30
C LEU A 144 -12.65 41.03 -12.57
N PRO A 145 -12.46 42.30 -12.98
CA PRO A 145 -11.56 42.65 -14.08
C PRO A 145 -10.11 42.53 -13.61
N THR A 146 -9.28 41.82 -14.37
CA THR A 146 -7.82 41.76 -14.19
C THR A 146 -7.14 42.36 -15.42
N THR A 147 -6.30 43.35 -15.21
CA THR A 147 -5.48 43.96 -16.27
C THR A 147 -4.18 43.16 -16.41
N LEU A 148 -3.95 42.54 -17.56
CA LEU A 148 -2.69 41.88 -17.90
C LEU A 148 -1.91 42.78 -18.86
N ALA A 149 -0.64 43.03 -18.56
CA ALA A 149 0.21 43.78 -19.49
C ALA A 149 0.61 42.86 -20.66
N THR A 150 0.60 43.39 -21.89
CA THR A 150 1.05 42.62 -23.06
C THR A 150 2.48 42.10 -22.91
N ASP A 151 3.33 42.85 -22.19
CA ASP A 151 4.73 42.51 -21.98
C ASP A 151 4.90 41.26 -21.10
N GLU A 152 4.01 41.07 -20.12
CA GLU A 152 3.98 39.87 -19.28
C GLU A 152 3.67 38.62 -20.13
N LEU A 153 2.67 38.72 -21.03
CA LEU A 153 2.28 37.63 -21.94
C LEU A 153 3.36 37.36 -23.00
N LEU A 154 3.96 38.40 -23.57
CA LEU A 154 5.05 38.27 -24.54
C LEU A 154 6.30 37.67 -23.90
N THR A 155 6.59 37.99 -22.64
CA THR A 155 7.69 37.38 -21.87
C THR A 155 7.45 35.89 -21.64
N VAL A 156 6.24 35.49 -21.24
CA VAL A 156 5.87 34.07 -21.13
C VAL A 156 6.02 33.36 -22.47
N GLY A 157 5.48 33.92 -23.55
CA GLY A 157 5.60 33.34 -24.90
C GLY A 157 7.07 33.20 -25.35
N MET A 158 7.88 34.21 -25.07
CA MET A 158 9.31 34.23 -25.37
C MET A 158 10.09 33.16 -24.60
N MET A 159 9.78 32.94 -23.32
CA MET A 159 10.42 31.90 -22.50
C MET A 159 10.25 30.52 -23.11
N PHE A 160 9.02 30.13 -23.45
CA PHE A 160 8.73 28.82 -24.03
C PHE A 160 9.29 28.67 -25.46
N ALA A 161 9.17 29.71 -26.29
CA ALA A 161 9.74 29.71 -27.65
C ALA A 161 11.26 29.51 -27.63
N ARG A 162 11.95 30.16 -26.70
CA ARG A 162 13.41 30.06 -26.57
C ARG A 162 13.88 28.78 -25.88
N LEU A 163 13.08 28.23 -24.97
CA LEU A 163 13.37 26.92 -24.35
C LEU A 163 13.40 25.81 -25.41
N ALA A 164 12.53 25.88 -26.43
CA ALA A 164 12.51 24.92 -27.53
C ALA A 164 13.83 24.85 -28.31
N LEU A 165 14.63 25.93 -28.33
CA LEU A 165 15.95 25.96 -29.00
C LEU A 165 16.94 24.97 -28.38
N ILE A 166 16.79 24.60 -27.11
CA ILE A 166 17.65 23.61 -26.44
C ILE A 166 17.61 22.27 -27.17
N VAL A 167 16.46 21.90 -27.74
CA VAL A 167 16.27 20.64 -28.46
C VAL A 167 17.21 20.54 -29.68
N HIS A 168 17.51 21.66 -30.34
CA HIS A 168 18.45 21.69 -31.47
C HIS A 168 19.92 21.50 -31.06
N TYR A 169 20.24 21.63 -29.78
CA TYR A 169 21.57 21.34 -29.25
C TYR A 169 21.78 19.86 -28.91
N MET A 170 20.68 19.09 -28.76
CA MET A 170 20.71 17.67 -28.37
C MET A 170 21.53 16.76 -29.29
N PRO A 171 21.51 16.90 -30.63
CA PRO A 171 22.33 16.07 -31.52
C PRO A 171 23.85 16.21 -31.27
N TYR A 172 24.30 17.39 -30.82
CA TYR A 172 25.71 17.63 -30.50
C TYR A 172 26.12 17.01 -29.16
N LEU A 173 25.22 17.05 -28.17
CA LEU A 173 25.43 16.39 -26.88
C LEU A 173 25.39 14.86 -27.01
N ALA A 174 24.49 14.34 -27.84
CA ALA A 174 24.36 12.91 -28.14
C ALA A 174 25.55 12.36 -28.94
N GLY A 175 26.37 13.22 -29.56
CA GLY A 175 27.49 12.80 -30.40
C GLY A 175 27.08 12.24 -31.77
N LEU A 176 25.81 12.36 -32.14
CA LEU A 176 25.26 11.84 -33.40
C LEU A 176 25.73 12.61 -34.64
N THR A 177 26.31 13.79 -34.44
CA THR A 177 26.92 14.60 -35.51
C THR A 177 28.26 14.03 -36.00
N ALA A 178 28.89 13.13 -35.25
CA ALA A 178 30.17 12.53 -35.61
C ALA A 178 30.08 11.75 -36.94
N LYS A 179 31.17 11.79 -37.72
CA LYS A 179 31.25 11.02 -38.99
C LYS A 179 31.07 9.52 -38.79
N SER A 180 31.61 8.95 -37.71
CA SER A 180 31.44 7.53 -37.37
C SER A 180 29.97 7.20 -37.16
N ALA A 181 29.24 8.00 -36.38
CA ALA A 181 27.81 7.82 -36.15
C ALA A 181 27.01 7.88 -37.45
N ARG A 182 27.33 8.83 -38.36
CA ARG A 182 26.71 8.91 -39.69
C ARG A 182 27.01 7.72 -40.59
N ALA A 183 28.26 7.26 -40.62
CA ALA A 183 28.64 6.10 -41.41
C ALA A 183 27.89 4.85 -40.97
N TYR A 184 27.80 4.61 -39.65
CA TYR A 184 27.02 3.52 -39.09
C TYR A 184 25.52 3.66 -39.34
N ALA A 185 24.97 4.87 -39.20
CA ALA A 185 23.55 5.12 -39.47
C ALA A 185 23.19 4.87 -40.94
N ASN A 186 24.04 5.30 -41.88
CA ASN A 186 23.85 5.06 -43.32
C ASN A 186 23.92 3.58 -43.69
N ILE A 187 24.85 2.82 -43.10
CA ILE A 187 24.93 1.36 -43.31
C ILE A 187 23.65 0.65 -42.86
N ASN A 188 23.01 1.15 -41.80
CA ASN A 188 21.80 0.56 -41.23
C ASN A 188 20.50 1.25 -41.70
N HIS A 189 20.57 2.11 -42.72
CA HIS A 189 19.42 2.87 -43.24
C HIS A 189 18.61 3.63 -42.16
N MET A 190 19.28 4.11 -41.10
CA MET A 190 18.62 4.81 -40.01
C MET A 190 18.75 6.34 -40.13
N PRO A 191 17.63 7.08 -40.08
CA PRO A 191 17.68 8.54 -40.08
C PRO A 191 18.16 9.08 -38.73
N LEU A 192 19.13 9.99 -38.75
CA LEU A 192 19.65 10.67 -37.56
C LEU A 192 18.75 11.85 -37.18
N THR A 193 17.62 11.56 -36.56
CA THR A 193 16.63 12.58 -36.18
C THR A 193 16.96 13.25 -34.84
N THR A 194 16.36 14.43 -34.64
CA THR A 194 16.33 15.09 -33.32
C THR A 194 15.72 14.19 -32.24
N TRP A 195 14.69 13.43 -32.58
CA TRP A 195 14.07 12.45 -31.68
C TRP A 195 15.01 11.31 -31.29
N LEU A 196 15.82 10.80 -32.23
CA LEU A 196 16.87 9.84 -31.92
C LEU A 196 17.91 10.44 -30.95
N SER A 197 18.23 11.73 -31.10
CA SER A 197 19.16 12.42 -30.21
C SER A 197 18.65 12.46 -28.76
N ILE A 198 17.35 12.75 -28.58
CA ILE A 198 16.71 12.72 -27.25
C ILE A 198 16.74 11.30 -26.68
N ARG A 199 16.41 10.28 -27.48
CA ARG A 199 16.45 8.86 -27.04
C ARG A 199 17.85 8.43 -26.62
N VAL A 200 18.88 8.78 -27.38
CA VAL A 200 20.28 8.48 -27.05
C VAL A 200 20.71 9.20 -25.78
N MET A 201 20.33 10.46 -25.61
CA MET A 201 20.59 11.22 -24.38
C MET A 201 19.90 10.61 -23.17
N TYR A 202 18.63 10.19 -23.31
CA TYR A 202 17.90 9.50 -22.25
C TYR A 202 18.53 8.16 -21.90
N GLN A 203 19.01 7.40 -22.89
CA GLN A 203 19.70 6.13 -22.60
C GLN A 203 21.05 6.32 -21.89
N ARG A 204 21.77 7.41 -22.18
CA ARG A 204 23.12 7.63 -21.65
C ARG A 204 23.13 8.38 -20.31
N TYR A 205 22.20 9.32 -20.13
CA TYR A 205 22.14 10.20 -18.97
C TYR A 205 20.67 10.47 -18.54
N PRO A 206 19.89 9.43 -18.20
CA PRO A 206 18.44 9.56 -18.00
C PRO A 206 18.09 10.53 -16.87
N PHE A 207 18.67 10.36 -15.68
CA PHE A 207 18.37 11.22 -14.52
C PHE A 207 18.78 12.68 -14.73
N ARG A 208 19.88 12.94 -15.43
CA ARG A 208 20.32 14.32 -15.73
C ARG A 208 19.38 15.00 -16.71
N LEU A 209 18.93 14.28 -17.74
CA LEU A 209 18.00 14.82 -18.72
C LEU A 209 16.63 15.08 -18.09
N LEU A 210 16.12 14.13 -17.32
CA LEU A 210 14.84 14.25 -16.64
C LEU A 210 14.85 15.37 -15.61
N GLY A 211 15.80 15.33 -14.66
CA GLY A 211 15.92 16.35 -13.62
C GLY A 211 16.16 17.75 -14.17
N GLY A 212 17.00 17.88 -15.21
CA GLY A 212 17.25 19.17 -15.86
C GLY A 212 16.03 19.74 -16.56
N THR A 213 15.25 18.89 -17.26
CA THR A 213 14.02 19.32 -17.94
C THR A 213 12.93 19.68 -16.94
N THR A 214 12.76 18.89 -15.88
CA THR A 214 11.83 19.18 -14.78
C THR A 214 12.16 20.50 -14.10
N ALA A 215 13.44 20.75 -13.76
CA ALA A 215 13.85 21.98 -13.11
C ALA A 215 13.61 23.22 -13.99
N LEU A 216 13.94 23.16 -15.28
CA LEU A 216 13.70 24.26 -16.22
C LEU A 216 12.20 24.57 -16.37
N LEU A 217 11.37 23.54 -16.54
CA LEU A 217 9.92 23.73 -16.70
C LEU A 217 9.26 24.20 -15.41
N LEU A 218 9.75 23.75 -14.25
CA LEU A 218 9.26 24.23 -12.96
C LEU A 218 9.45 25.74 -12.81
N LEU A 219 10.63 26.27 -13.20
CA LEU A 219 10.88 27.71 -13.20
C LEU A 219 9.96 28.47 -14.16
N CYS A 220 9.74 27.92 -15.36
CA CYS A 220 8.83 28.50 -16.35
C CYS A 220 7.37 28.51 -15.89
N PHE A 221 6.87 27.39 -15.36
CA PHE A 221 5.51 27.30 -14.85
C PHE A 221 5.31 28.17 -13.61
N GLY A 222 6.28 28.23 -12.70
CA GLY A 222 6.23 29.14 -11.55
C GLY A 222 6.12 30.62 -11.97
N PHE A 223 6.96 31.05 -12.92
CA PHE A 223 6.87 32.43 -13.43
C PHE A 223 5.55 32.70 -14.16
N THR A 224 5.06 31.73 -14.95
CA THR A 224 3.78 31.87 -15.67
C THR A 224 2.60 31.92 -14.72
N LEU A 225 2.63 31.14 -13.62
CA LEU A 225 1.61 31.20 -12.57
C LEU A 225 1.63 32.55 -11.86
N GLN A 226 2.82 33.07 -11.54
CA GLN A 226 2.96 34.39 -10.95
C GLN A 226 2.37 35.48 -11.85
N VAL A 227 2.68 35.46 -13.15
CA VAL A 227 2.07 36.39 -14.12
C VAL A 227 0.54 36.27 -14.13
N ALA A 228 0.00 35.06 -14.01
CA ALA A 228 -1.44 34.82 -14.05
C ALA A 228 -2.17 35.23 -12.76
N GLU A 229 -1.55 35.07 -11.58
CA GLU A 229 -2.25 35.12 -10.29
C GLU A 229 -1.87 36.31 -9.41
N ARG A 230 -0.70 36.92 -9.61
CA ARG A 230 -0.14 37.97 -8.73
C ARG A 230 -1.09 39.15 -8.48
N ARG A 231 -1.83 39.59 -9.51
CA ARG A 231 -2.76 40.73 -9.40
C ARG A 231 -4.04 40.40 -8.62
N VAL A 232 -4.33 39.12 -8.44
CA VAL A 232 -5.55 38.61 -7.82
C VAL A 232 -5.29 38.16 -6.38
N ASP A 233 -4.19 37.43 -6.15
CA ASP A 233 -3.82 36.94 -4.83
C ASP A 233 -2.47 37.49 -4.40
N LYS A 234 -2.47 38.36 -3.38
CA LYS A 234 -1.23 38.92 -2.80
C LYS A 234 -0.34 37.84 -2.17
N GLY A 235 -0.89 36.68 -1.81
CA GLY A 235 -0.11 35.53 -1.37
C GLY A 235 0.78 34.95 -2.48
N LEU A 236 0.41 35.15 -3.74
CA LEU A 236 1.14 34.74 -4.95
C LEU A 236 1.93 35.92 -5.57
N ASP A 237 2.22 36.95 -4.78
CA ASP A 237 3.14 38.03 -5.18
C ASP A 237 4.61 37.59 -5.05
N HIS A 238 4.90 36.74 -4.07
CA HIS A 238 6.22 36.18 -3.82
C HIS A 238 6.48 34.96 -4.69
N TYR A 239 7.50 35.04 -5.56
CA TYR A 239 7.88 33.96 -6.49
C TYR A 239 8.07 32.59 -5.84
N LEU A 240 8.54 32.53 -4.59
CA LEU A 240 8.69 31.25 -3.88
C LEU A 240 7.35 30.53 -3.66
N ASN A 241 6.25 31.28 -3.50
CA ASN A 241 4.92 30.72 -3.34
C ASN A 241 4.38 30.22 -4.69
N ASP A 242 4.63 30.93 -5.79
CA ASP A 242 4.29 30.46 -7.14
C ASP A 242 5.13 29.26 -7.57
N PHE A 243 6.41 29.25 -7.21
CA PHE A 243 7.30 28.12 -7.42
C PHE A 243 6.83 26.90 -6.62
N TRP A 244 6.44 27.09 -5.36
CA TRP A 244 5.83 26.05 -4.54
C TRP A 244 4.53 25.53 -5.17
N LEU A 245 3.64 26.43 -5.60
CA LEU A 245 2.40 26.06 -6.27
C LEU A 245 2.68 25.26 -7.56
N ALA A 246 3.64 25.70 -8.39
CA ALA A 246 4.06 24.96 -9.57
C ALA A 246 4.59 23.57 -9.22
N LEU A 247 5.40 23.44 -8.17
CA LEU A 247 5.97 22.18 -7.72
C LEU A 247 4.88 21.21 -7.25
N VAL A 248 3.96 21.69 -6.42
CA VAL A 248 2.84 20.89 -5.90
C VAL A 248 1.90 20.49 -7.03
N SER A 249 1.65 21.37 -8.00
CA SER A 249 0.85 21.04 -9.19
C SER A 249 1.54 20.03 -10.09
N MET A 250 2.87 20.11 -10.29
CA MET A 250 3.63 19.11 -11.07
C MET A 250 3.69 17.75 -10.36
N THR A 251 3.73 17.71 -9.03
CA THR A 251 3.73 16.44 -8.28
C THR A 251 2.34 15.82 -8.15
N GLY A 252 1.28 16.58 -8.45
CA GLY A 252 -0.10 16.14 -8.29
C GLY A 252 -0.55 16.01 -6.83
N LEU A 253 0.26 16.50 -5.87
CA LEU A 253 -0.01 16.36 -4.43
C LEU A 253 -1.10 17.31 -3.93
N GLY A 254 -1.31 18.44 -4.61
CA GLY A 254 -2.40 19.39 -4.33
C GLY A 254 -2.55 19.76 -2.85
N TYR A 255 -1.75 20.69 -2.35
CA TYR A 255 -1.94 21.28 -1.03
C TYR A 255 -2.95 22.44 -1.12
N GLY A 256 -3.83 22.54 -0.13
CA GLY A 256 -4.91 23.54 -0.09
C GLY A 256 -4.49 24.91 0.45
N ASP A 257 -3.18 25.15 0.57
CA ASP A 257 -2.58 26.39 1.07
C ASP A 257 -2.61 27.51 0.01
N PHE A 258 -2.29 27.18 -1.24
CA PHE A 258 -2.40 28.09 -2.39
C PHE A 258 -3.12 27.40 -3.55
N TYR A 259 -3.96 28.14 -4.28
CA TYR A 259 -4.59 27.63 -5.49
C TYR A 259 -4.88 28.76 -6.49
N PRO A 260 -4.80 28.46 -7.80
CA PRO A 260 -5.05 29.45 -8.84
C PRO A 260 -6.53 29.87 -8.88
N GLN A 261 -6.76 31.16 -8.80
CA GLN A 261 -8.08 31.78 -8.82
C GLN A 261 -8.50 32.16 -10.24
N THR A 262 -7.55 32.52 -11.10
CA THR A 262 -7.82 32.92 -12.48
C THR A 262 -7.98 31.73 -13.42
N GLY A 263 -8.70 31.93 -14.53
CA GLY A 263 -8.80 30.92 -15.59
C GLY A 263 -7.45 30.58 -16.23
N LEU A 264 -6.58 31.59 -16.39
CA LEU A 264 -5.24 31.42 -16.94
C LEU A 264 -4.35 30.61 -15.99
N GLY A 265 -4.33 30.93 -14.69
CA GLY A 265 -3.53 30.18 -13.73
C GLY A 265 -4.01 28.74 -13.55
N ARG A 266 -5.32 28.48 -13.63
CA ARG A 266 -5.87 27.10 -13.64
C ARG A 266 -5.44 26.32 -14.88
N PHE A 267 -5.46 26.96 -16.05
CA PHE A 267 -4.98 26.36 -17.29
C PHE A 267 -3.49 26.01 -17.18
N VAL A 268 -2.66 26.94 -16.71
CA VAL A 268 -1.21 26.74 -16.52
C VAL A 268 -0.95 25.63 -15.49
N SER A 269 -1.66 25.63 -14.37
CA SER A 269 -1.56 24.58 -13.34
C SER A 269 -1.96 23.21 -13.86
N THR A 270 -2.97 23.14 -14.73
CA THR A 270 -3.40 21.89 -15.37
C THR A 270 -2.33 21.38 -16.34
N MET A 271 -1.71 22.28 -17.13
CA MET A 271 -0.59 21.93 -17.99
C MET A 271 0.62 21.44 -17.19
N ALA A 272 0.95 22.13 -16.10
CA ALA A 272 2.04 21.74 -15.20
C ALA A 272 1.80 20.35 -14.59
N CYS A 273 0.57 20.06 -14.16
CA CYS A 273 0.18 18.73 -13.66
C CYS A 273 0.32 17.64 -14.73
N GLY A 274 -0.18 17.88 -15.96
CA GLY A 274 -0.01 16.93 -17.07
C GLY A 274 1.46 16.64 -17.41
N TRP A 275 2.30 17.68 -17.39
CA TRP A 275 3.75 17.53 -17.61
C TRP A 275 4.44 16.81 -16.45
N GLY A 276 4.06 17.12 -15.22
CA GLY A 276 4.57 16.47 -14.03
C GLY A 276 4.23 14.98 -13.96
N ALA A 277 3.01 14.60 -14.33
CA ALA A 277 2.60 13.21 -14.47
C ALA A 277 3.44 12.46 -15.52
N LEU A 278 3.71 13.09 -16.68
CA LEU A 278 4.60 12.53 -17.70
C LEU A 278 6.03 12.33 -17.16
N MET A 279 6.58 13.31 -16.44
CA MET A 279 7.93 13.20 -15.86
C MET A 279 8.00 12.13 -14.77
N ALA A 280 6.96 12.00 -13.93
CA ALA A 280 6.87 10.95 -12.92
C ALA A 280 6.82 9.55 -13.57
N ALA A 281 6.02 9.38 -14.63
CA ALA A 281 5.97 8.13 -15.39
C ALA A 281 7.34 7.77 -15.99
N LEU A 282 8.05 8.75 -16.58
CA LEU A 282 9.40 8.54 -17.11
C LEU A 282 10.42 8.24 -16.01
N LEU A 283 10.29 8.86 -14.83
CA LEU A 283 11.13 8.58 -13.67
C LEU A 283 10.96 7.12 -13.23
N VAL A 284 9.73 6.65 -13.06
CA VAL A 284 9.43 5.27 -12.67
C VAL A 284 10.01 4.29 -13.69
N MET A 285 9.77 4.52 -14.98
CA MET A 285 10.31 3.68 -16.06
C MET A 285 11.84 3.67 -16.07
N THR A 286 12.49 4.82 -15.81
CA THR A 286 13.95 4.90 -15.69
C THR A 286 14.45 4.08 -14.51
N THR A 287 13.84 4.26 -13.34
CA THR A 287 14.25 3.56 -12.11
C THR A 287 14.08 2.06 -12.27
N ILE A 288 12.96 1.59 -12.85
CA ILE A 288 12.76 0.16 -13.15
C ILE A 288 13.90 -0.35 -14.03
N ARG A 289 14.21 0.35 -15.12
CA ARG A 289 15.25 -0.06 -16.06
C ARG A 289 16.65 -0.10 -15.44
N GLU A 290 16.99 0.83 -14.55
CA GLU A 290 18.29 0.84 -13.85
C GLU A 290 18.34 -0.20 -12.72
N MET A 291 17.19 -0.66 -12.23
CA MET A 291 17.07 -1.76 -11.27
C MET A 291 16.99 -3.15 -11.93
N GLU A 292 16.83 -3.23 -13.25
CA GLU A 292 16.87 -4.50 -13.97
C GLU A 292 18.27 -5.09 -13.90
N LEU A 293 18.36 -6.30 -13.32
CA LEU A 293 19.61 -7.04 -13.23
C LEU A 293 20.15 -7.32 -14.63
N SER A 294 21.44 -7.09 -14.83
CA SER A 294 22.13 -7.51 -16.04
C SER A 294 22.10 -9.04 -16.20
N ASN A 295 22.28 -9.52 -17.43
CA ASN A 295 22.38 -10.96 -17.70
C ASN A 295 23.46 -11.67 -16.86
N ALA A 296 24.52 -10.96 -16.45
CA ALA A 296 25.54 -11.50 -15.56
C ALA A 296 25.06 -11.58 -14.11
N GLU A 297 24.42 -10.53 -13.60
CA GLU A 297 23.85 -10.49 -12.25
C GLU A 297 22.70 -11.50 -12.10
N ILE A 298 21.87 -11.70 -13.13
CA ILE A 298 20.85 -12.76 -13.15
C ILE A 298 21.49 -14.14 -12.96
N ARG A 299 22.63 -14.41 -13.64
CA ARG A 299 23.35 -15.68 -13.46
C ARG A 299 23.85 -15.86 -12.03
N VAL A 300 24.39 -14.80 -11.42
CA VAL A 300 24.83 -14.81 -10.01
C VAL A 300 23.65 -15.03 -9.07
N ASN A 301 22.54 -14.32 -9.28
CA ASN A 301 21.33 -14.45 -8.48
C ASN A 301 20.75 -15.88 -8.54
N ASN A 302 20.73 -16.49 -9.73
CA ASN A 302 20.32 -17.88 -9.89
C ASN A 302 21.27 -18.85 -9.17
N LEU A 303 22.58 -18.59 -9.19
CA LEU A 303 23.55 -19.41 -8.47
C LEU A 303 23.33 -19.34 -6.95
N ILE A 304 23.05 -18.14 -6.42
CA ILE A 304 22.73 -17.95 -4.99
C ILE A 304 21.48 -18.74 -4.63
N ALA A 305 20.41 -18.65 -5.42
CA ALA A 305 19.17 -19.38 -5.19
C ALA A 305 19.37 -20.91 -5.19
N VAL A 306 20.18 -21.42 -6.12
CA VAL A 306 20.55 -22.85 -6.19
C VAL A 306 21.39 -23.26 -4.98
N SER A 307 22.35 -22.42 -4.57
CA SER A 307 23.19 -22.67 -3.39
C SER A 307 22.36 -22.74 -2.11
N GLU A 308 21.42 -21.81 -1.91
CA GLU A 308 20.50 -21.84 -0.77
C GLU A 308 19.60 -23.08 -0.78
N SER A 309 19.07 -23.45 -1.96
CA SER A 309 18.25 -24.65 -2.12
C SER A 309 19.04 -25.92 -1.78
N ASN A 310 20.30 -26.00 -2.21
CA ASN A 310 21.19 -27.10 -1.86
C ASN A 310 21.54 -27.14 -0.37
N ALA A 311 21.74 -25.98 0.27
CA ALA A 311 21.98 -25.90 1.70
C ALA A 311 20.75 -26.41 2.50
N ARG A 312 19.55 -25.99 2.11
CA ARG A 312 18.29 -26.49 2.68
C ARG A 312 18.13 -27.99 2.45
N LEU A 313 18.39 -28.49 1.24
CA LEU A 313 18.30 -29.92 0.94
C LEU A 313 19.26 -30.73 1.82
N LYS A 314 20.50 -30.26 2.01
CA LYS A 314 21.47 -30.89 2.91
C LYS A 314 20.99 -30.90 4.37
N GLN A 315 20.41 -29.80 4.85
CA GLN A 315 19.84 -29.73 6.20
C GLN A 315 18.64 -30.69 6.36
N CYS A 316 17.73 -30.72 5.39
CA CYS A 316 16.60 -31.65 5.39
C CYS A 316 17.07 -33.10 5.33
N ALA A 317 18.05 -33.41 4.49
CA ALA A 317 18.62 -34.76 4.40
C ALA A 317 19.30 -35.16 5.71
N ALA A 318 20.08 -34.26 6.33
CA ALA A 318 20.68 -34.50 7.64
C ALA A 318 19.61 -34.75 8.71
N PHE A 319 18.54 -33.96 8.73
CA PHE A 319 17.40 -34.17 9.62
C PHE A 319 16.73 -35.52 9.40
N TYR A 320 16.45 -35.91 8.15
CA TYR A 320 15.87 -37.20 7.82
C TYR A 320 16.76 -38.37 8.25
N ILE A 321 18.07 -38.29 8.02
CA ILE A 321 19.04 -39.29 8.44
C ILE A 321 19.06 -39.40 9.97
N GLN A 322 19.09 -38.26 10.67
CA GLN A 322 19.06 -38.22 12.15
C GLN A 322 17.76 -38.79 12.70
N ALA A 323 16.61 -38.44 12.13
CA ALA A 323 15.30 -38.96 12.54
C ALA A 323 15.16 -40.47 12.25
N ALA A 324 15.63 -40.92 11.09
CA ALA A 324 15.64 -42.34 10.73
C ALA A 324 16.55 -43.15 11.66
N TRP A 325 17.74 -42.62 11.98
CA TRP A 325 18.66 -43.21 12.93
C TRP A 325 18.09 -43.25 14.35
N ALA A 326 17.47 -42.16 14.81
CA ALA A 326 16.79 -42.11 16.10
C ALA A 326 15.64 -43.14 16.19
N SER A 327 14.82 -43.25 15.13
CA SER A 327 13.75 -44.26 15.06
C SER A 327 14.29 -45.69 15.01
N TYR A 328 15.41 -45.91 14.31
CA TYR A 328 16.09 -47.21 14.29
C TYR A 328 16.65 -47.57 15.68
N LEU A 329 17.25 -46.61 16.39
CA LEU A 329 17.72 -46.78 17.76
C LEU A 329 16.56 -47.04 18.73
N GLU A 330 15.43 -46.35 18.61
CA GLU A 330 14.21 -46.64 19.40
C GLU A 330 13.71 -48.06 19.17
N ARG A 331 13.77 -48.58 17.93
CA ARG A 331 13.39 -49.98 17.61
C ARG A 331 14.37 -51.03 18.14
N LEU A 332 15.64 -50.65 18.36
CA LEU A 332 16.67 -51.53 18.92
C LEU A 332 16.68 -51.54 20.46
N GLN A 333 16.04 -50.57 21.11
CA GLN A 333 15.81 -50.66 22.54
C GLN A 333 14.83 -51.81 22.81
N PRO A 334 15.13 -52.74 23.75
CA PRO A 334 14.15 -53.73 24.14
C PRO A 334 12.90 -52.99 24.60
N MET A 335 11.73 -53.33 24.04
CA MET A 335 10.44 -52.83 24.51
C MET A 335 10.35 -53.10 26.00
N SER A 336 10.68 -52.11 26.83
CA SER A 336 10.28 -52.13 28.23
C SER A 336 8.76 -52.15 28.20
N ALA A 337 8.17 -53.18 28.80
CA ALA A 337 6.74 -53.43 28.87
C ALA A 337 6.00 -52.42 29.77
N VAL A 338 6.30 -51.13 29.62
CA VAL A 338 5.56 -50.04 30.25
C VAL A 338 4.62 -49.51 29.18
N ALA A 339 3.33 -49.79 29.34
CA ALA A 339 2.30 -49.21 28.49
C ALA A 339 2.46 -47.67 28.51
N PRO A 340 2.37 -46.99 27.36
CA PRO A 340 2.53 -45.55 27.31
C PRO A 340 1.43 -44.87 28.14
N GLU A 341 1.82 -43.94 29.01
CA GLU A 341 0.89 -43.29 29.95
C GLU A 341 -0.30 -42.65 29.22
N PRO A 342 -1.52 -42.64 29.79
CA PRO A 342 -2.68 -42.05 29.14
C PRO A 342 -2.60 -40.51 29.07
N ILE A 343 -3.36 -39.91 28.14
CA ILE A 343 -3.56 -38.45 28.03
C ILE A 343 -4.96 -38.10 28.54
N GLY A 344 -5.06 -37.06 29.37
CA GLY A 344 -6.35 -36.55 29.83
C GLY A 344 -6.97 -35.60 28.81
N PHE A 345 -8.29 -35.63 28.66
CA PHE A 345 -9.03 -34.66 27.84
C PHE A 345 -10.35 -34.26 28.50
N ILE A 346 -10.48 -32.98 28.85
CA ILE A 346 -11.63 -32.42 29.55
C ILE A 346 -12.35 -31.45 28.61
N GLY A 347 -13.59 -31.78 28.26
CA GLY A 347 -14.46 -30.94 27.43
C GLY A 347 -14.58 -31.40 25.97
N LEU A 348 -15.72 -32.01 25.63
CA LEU A 348 -16.00 -32.57 24.30
C LEU A 348 -16.99 -31.68 23.54
N GLY A 349 -16.65 -30.39 23.44
CA GLY A 349 -17.38 -29.41 22.63
C GLY A 349 -17.19 -29.63 21.12
N ILE A 350 -17.65 -28.66 20.32
CA ILE A 350 -17.44 -28.65 18.85
C ILE A 350 -15.95 -28.82 18.50
N MET A 351 -15.08 -28.13 19.23
CA MET A 351 -13.63 -28.22 19.03
C MET A 351 -13.03 -29.46 19.71
N GLY A 352 -13.43 -29.70 20.97
CA GLY A 352 -12.85 -30.77 21.80
C GLY A 352 -13.05 -32.18 21.23
N ASP A 353 -14.21 -32.48 20.65
CA ASP A 353 -14.44 -33.78 19.99
C ASP A 353 -13.48 -34.03 18.82
N GLY A 354 -13.28 -33.03 17.95
CA GLY A 354 -12.32 -33.12 16.84
C GLY A 354 -10.89 -33.29 17.32
N MET A 355 -10.48 -32.53 18.33
CA MET A 355 -9.15 -32.61 18.94
C MET A 355 -8.89 -33.98 19.59
N ALA A 356 -9.83 -34.48 20.39
CA ALA A 356 -9.71 -35.80 21.02
C ALA A 356 -9.59 -36.92 19.97
N ARG A 357 -10.37 -36.85 18.87
CA ARG A 357 -10.27 -37.81 17.76
C ARG A 357 -8.92 -37.78 17.06
N GLN A 358 -8.28 -36.63 16.93
CA GLN A 358 -6.91 -36.57 16.39
C GLN A 358 -5.91 -37.28 17.28
N LEU A 359 -6.01 -37.11 18.61
CA LEU A 359 -5.15 -37.83 19.55
C LEU A 359 -5.38 -39.34 19.51
N ILE A 360 -6.65 -39.78 19.46
CA ILE A 360 -7.02 -41.20 19.30
C ILE A 360 -6.44 -41.76 18.00
N GLY A 361 -6.58 -41.03 16.89
CA GLY A 361 -6.11 -41.43 15.56
C GLY A 361 -4.60 -41.67 15.47
N THR A 362 -3.79 -41.13 16.41
CA THR A 362 -2.37 -41.46 16.48
C THR A 362 -2.09 -42.91 16.89
N GLY A 363 -3.02 -43.56 17.60
CA GLY A 363 -2.91 -44.93 18.11
C GLY A 363 -1.82 -45.13 19.17
N LYS A 364 -1.18 -44.06 19.66
CA LYS A 364 0.01 -44.16 20.54
C LYS A 364 -0.30 -44.23 22.02
N ARG A 365 -1.38 -43.58 22.47
CA ARG A 365 -1.73 -43.39 23.90
C ARG A 365 -3.23 -43.51 24.09
N LYS A 366 -3.66 -44.06 25.22
CA LYS A 366 -5.07 -44.09 25.62
C LYS A 366 -5.52 -42.70 26.07
N LEU A 367 -6.77 -42.31 25.78
CA LEU A 367 -7.36 -41.10 26.33
C LEU A 367 -8.20 -41.41 27.58
N VAL A 368 -8.05 -40.59 28.62
CA VAL A 368 -9.02 -40.52 29.73
C VAL A 368 -9.83 -39.25 29.55
N ILE A 369 -11.13 -39.37 29.33
CA ILE A 369 -11.98 -38.26 28.91
C ILE A 369 -13.04 -37.93 29.94
N TRP A 370 -13.38 -36.65 30.04
CA TRP A 370 -14.54 -36.18 30.81
C TRP A 370 -15.25 -35.04 30.09
N ASN A 371 -16.58 -35.02 30.21
CA ASN A 371 -17.40 -33.90 29.80
C ASN A 371 -18.70 -33.86 30.61
N ARG A 372 -19.13 -32.68 31.05
CA ARG A 372 -20.36 -32.49 31.84
C ARG A 372 -21.62 -33.13 31.25
N THR A 373 -21.75 -33.19 29.93
CA THR A 373 -22.85 -33.89 29.25
C THR A 373 -22.43 -35.34 28.97
N PRO A 374 -23.00 -36.36 29.66
CA PRO A 374 -22.53 -37.75 29.59
C PRO A 374 -22.65 -38.41 28.21
N ALA A 375 -23.68 -38.04 27.44
CA ALA A 375 -23.90 -38.58 26.10
C ALA A 375 -22.74 -38.32 25.12
N LYS A 376 -21.86 -37.34 25.39
CA LYS A 376 -20.73 -37.00 24.50
C LYS A 376 -19.55 -37.98 24.63
N PRO A 377 -18.99 -38.21 25.84
CA PRO A 377 -17.93 -39.20 26.01
C PRO A 377 -18.42 -40.62 25.72
N GLU A 378 -19.68 -40.95 26.03
CA GLU A 378 -20.30 -42.23 25.65
C GLU A 378 -20.28 -42.44 24.13
N LYS A 379 -20.70 -41.43 23.36
CA LYS A 379 -20.66 -41.50 21.89
C LYS A 379 -19.23 -41.68 21.37
N LEU A 380 -18.27 -40.92 21.90
CA LEU A 380 -16.87 -41.03 21.46
C LEU A 380 -16.27 -42.40 21.80
N LEU A 381 -16.63 -42.97 22.96
CA LEU A 381 -16.29 -44.33 23.37
C LEU A 381 -16.87 -45.38 22.41
N MET A 382 -18.14 -45.24 22.01
CA MET A 382 -18.77 -46.13 21.02
C MET A 382 -18.08 -46.06 19.66
N ASP A 383 -17.68 -44.87 19.22
CA ASP A 383 -17.03 -44.67 17.91
C ASP A 383 -15.59 -45.21 17.87
N ALA A 384 -14.83 -45.07 18.94
CA ALA A 384 -13.39 -45.35 18.98
C ALA A 384 -13.02 -46.67 19.67
N GLY A 385 -13.91 -47.25 20.48
CA GLY A 385 -13.66 -48.47 21.24
C GLY A 385 -12.97 -48.25 22.60
N ALA A 386 -13.23 -49.16 23.54
CA ALA A 386 -12.76 -49.10 24.93
C ALA A 386 -11.24 -49.29 25.10
N ASP A 387 -10.58 -49.83 24.07
CA ASP A 387 -9.13 -50.00 24.04
C ASP A 387 -8.40 -48.65 23.97
N HIS A 388 -9.04 -47.64 23.37
CA HIS A 388 -8.45 -46.32 23.13
C HIS A 388 -8.94 -45.24 24.10
N ILE A 389 -10.05 -45.48 24.82
CA ILE A 389 -10.70 -44.47 25.66
C ILE A 389 -11.13 -45.06 27.01
N THR A 390 -10.93 -44.29 28.07
CA THR A 390 -11.56 -44.47 29.38
C THR A 390 -12.38 -43.22 29.69
N VAL A 391 -13.63 -43.38 30.12
CA VAL A 391 -14.49 -42.27 30.57
C VAL A 391 -14.36 -42.14 32.08
N ALA A 392 -13.99 -40.96 32.58
CA ALA A 392 -13.96 -40.65 34.01
C ALA A 392 -15.28 -40.03 34.46
N GLU A 393 -15.63 -40.16 35.73
CA GLU A 393 -16.84 -39.56 36.32
C GLU A 393 -16.62 -38.09 36.69
N THR A 394 -15.38 -37.73 37.06
CA THR A 394 -15.00 -36.38 37.48
C THR A 394 -13.76 -35.84 36.76
N PRO A 395 -13.61 -34.51 36.62
CA PRO A 395 -12.37 -33.90 36.13
C PRO A 395 -11.13 -34.28 36.96
N ALA A 396 -11.28 -34.41 38.28
CA ALA A 396 -10.19 -34.82 39.19
C ALA A 396 -9.65 -36.21 38.85
N GLU A 397 -10.51 -37.17 38.53
CA GLU A 397 -10.10 -38.51 38.09
C GLU A 397 -9.28 -38.49 36.80
N VAL A 398 -9.63 -37.61 35.85
CA VAL A 398 -8.85 -37.44 34.61
C VAL A 398 -7.43 -36.98 34.93
N ILE A 399 -7.29 -35.96 35.79
CA ILE A 399 -6.00 -35.42 36.22
C ILE A 399 -5.21 -36.47 37.03
N ALA A 400 -5.87 -37.22 37.90
CA ALA A 400 -5.23 -38.26 38.70
C ALA A 400 -4.66 -39.39 37.82
N ALA A 401 -5.39 -39.79 36.77
CA ALA A 401 -4.99 -40.88 35.87
C ALA A 401 -3.90 -40.48 34.86
N CYS A 402 -3.78 -39.20 34.51
CA CYS A 402 -2.93 -38.75 33.41
C CYS A 402 -1.83 -37.79 33.88
N GLU A 403 -0.67 -37.84 33.24
CA GLU A 403 0.38 -36.84 33.48
C GLU A 403 0.06 -35.51 32.80
N ILE A 404 -0.45 -35.55 31.56
CA ILE A 404 -0.82 -34.38 30.76
C ILE A 404 -2.31 -34.43 30.46
N THR A 405 -3.01 -33.33 30.78
CA THR A 405 -4.44 -33.19 30.52
C THR A 405 -4.74 -31.92 29.74
N TYR A 406 -5.43 -32.07 28.61
CA TYR A 406 -5.93 -30.97 27.79
C TYR A 406 -7.33 -30.54 28.23
N VAL A 407 -7.56 -29.23 28.32
CA VAL A 407 -8.84 -28.65 28.73
C VAL A 407 -9.39 -27.79 27.58
N MET A 408 -10.60 -28.09 27.11
CA MET A 408 -11.23 -27.36 26.01
C MET A 408 -12.69 -27.02 26.33
N LEU A 409 -12.90 -25.88 26.99
CA LEU A 409 -14.18 -25.43 27.52
C LEU A 409 -14.67 -24.14 26.83
N SER A 410 -15.99 -23.90 26.88
CA SER A 410 -16.66 -22.92 26.01
C SER A 410 -16.65 -21.47 26.52
N THR A 411 -16.78 -21.29 27.84
CA THR A 411 -16.91 -19.97 28.46
C THR A 411 -16.06 -19.84 29.74
N PRO A 412 -15.74 -18.60 30.18
CA PRO A 412 -15.02 -18.36 31.43
C PRO A 412 -15.71 -18.98 32.64
N GLU A 413 -17.04 -18.94 32.69
CA GLU A 413 -17.83 -19.51 33.79
C GLU A 413 -17.70 -21.02 33.83
N ALA A 414 -17.78 -21.69 32.66
CA ALA A 414 -17.57 -23.12 32.56
C ALA A 414 -16.14 -23.53 32.93
N CYS A 415 -15.14 -22.73 32.57
CA CYS A 415 -13.76 -22.98 32.98
C CYS A 415 -13.62 -22.86 34.50
N LYS A 416 -14.09 -21.75 35.09
CA LYS A 416 -14.03 -21.55 36.54
C LYS A 416 -14.72 -22.69 37.30
N GLU A 417 -15.94 -23.05 36.90
CA GLU A 417 -16.72 -24.13 37.52
C GLU A 417 -15.96 -25.46 37.48
N VAL A 418 -15.50 -25.90 36.31
CA VAL A 418 -14.83 -27.21 36.15
C VAL A 418 -13.47 -27.26 36.87
N TYR A 419 -12.80 -26.12 37.02
CA TYR A 419 -11.56 -26.06 37.81
C TYR A 419 -11.82 -26.13 39.32
N GLU A 420 -12.84 -25.43 39.82
CA GLU A 420 -13.01 -25.12 41.25
C GLU A 420 -14.12 -25.93 41.95
N MET A 421 -14.98 -26.65 41.21
CA MET A 421 -16.00 -27.51 41.80
C MET A 421 -15.39 -28.67 42.60
N GLU A 422 -16.18 -29.27 43.49
CA GLU A 422 -15.81 -30.53 44.14
C GLU A 422 -15.61 -31.63 43.09
N GLY A 423 -14.46 -32.32 43.15
CA GLY A 423 -14.04 -33.26 42.11
C GLY A 423 -13.56 -32.57 40.83
N GLY A 424 -13.30 -31.26 40.88
CA GLY A 424 -12.81 -30.45 39.77
C GLY A 424 -11.33 -30.65 39.46
N ILE A 425 -10.81 -29.92 38.47
CA ILE A 425 -9.41 -30.06 38.05
C ILE A 425 -8.44 -29.84 39.21
N LEU A 426 -8.67 -28.82 40.04
CA LEU A 426 -7.76 -28.46 41.14
C LEU A 426 -7.69 -29.48 42.29
N ASP A 427 -8.66 -30.39 42.38
CA ASP A 427 -8.68 -31.46 43.38
C ASP A 427 -7.77 -32.64 42.95
N GLY A 428 -7.57 -32.83 41.64
CA GLY A 428 -6.67 -33.85 41.11
C GLY A 428 -5.22 -33.39 40.90
N VAL A 429 -4.96 -32.09 40.89
CA VAL A 429 -3.61 -31.54 40.64
C VAL A 429 -2.70 -31.75 41.85
N VAL A 430 -1.56 -32.41 41.60
CA VAL A 430 -0.43 -32.59 42.51
C VAL A 430 0.89 -32.47 41.72
N ALA A 431 2.03 -32.58 42.41
CA ALA A 431 3.34 -32.60 41.78
C ALA A 431 3.41 -33.63 40.62
N GLY A 432 3.92 -33.20 39.47
CA GLY A 432 4.03 -34.00 38.25
C GLY A 432 2.81 -33.94 37.32
N LYS A 433 1.69 -33.33 37.73
CA LYS A 433 0.51 -33.16 36.87
C LYS A 433 0.62 -31.90 36.01
N CYS A 434 0.27 -32.02 34.74
CA CYS A 434 0.36 -30.95 33.75
C CYS A 434 -1.03 -30.64 33.17
N VAL A 435 -1.41 -29.37 33.20
CA VAL A 435 -2.67 -28.88 32.62
C VAL A 435 -2.36 -27.99 31.42
N VAL A 436 -2.93 -28.35 30.26
CA VAL A 436 -2.85 -27.57 29.02
C VAL A 436 -4.23 -27.01 28.69
N ASP A 437 -4.43 -25.72 28.95
CA ASP A 437 -5.73 -25.06 28.74
C ASP A 437 -5.82 -24.44 27.35
N CYS A 438 -6.70 -25.00 26.53
CA CYS A 438 -6.94 -24.60 25.14
C CYS A 438 -8.12 -23.63 24.99
N ALA A 439 -8.79 -23.25 26.08
CA ALA A 439 -9.95 -22.38 26.05
C ALA A 439 -9.59 -20.94 25.64
N THR A 440 -10.58 -20.21 25.13
CA THR A 440 -10.44 -18.77 24.87
C THR A 440 -11.07 -17.98 26.01
N LEU A 441 -10.22 -17.34 26.82
CA LEU A 441 -10.54 -16.65 28.08
C LEU A 441 -10.03 -15.20 28.12
N ALA A 442 -10.35 -14.48 29.20
CA ALA A 442 -9.65 -13.24 29.53
C ALA A 442 -8.22 -13.55 30.01
N VAL A 443 -7.32 -12.57 29.92
CA VAL A 443 -5.93 -12.74 30.35
C VAL A 443 -5.87 -13.00 31.86
N GLU A 444 -6.68 -12.30 32.63
CA GLU A 444 -6.75 -12.40 34.09
C GLU A 444 -7.26 -13.78 34.53
N ASP A 445 -8.26 -14.31 33.83
CA ASP A 445 -8.79 -15.64 34.11
C ASP A 445 -7.72 -16.71 33.88
N MET A 446 -7.00 -16.63 32.76
CA MET A 446 -5.96 -17.61 32.43
C MET A 446 -4.79 -17.56 33.43
N GLN A 447 -4.38 -16.36 33.83
CA GLN A 447 -3.36 -16.17 34.87
C GLN A 447 -3.80 -16.68 36.24
N ARG A 448 -5.06 -16.46 36.61
CA ARG A 448 -5.65 -16.96 37.86
C ARG A 448 -5.67 -18.49 37.89
N LEU A 449 -6.16 -19.13 36.83
CA LEU A 449 -6.19 -20.59 36.72
C LEU A 449 -4.76 -21.18 36.78
N SER A 450 -3.82 -20.58 36.05
CA SER A 450 -2.41 -20.97 36.12
C SER A 450 -1.86 -20.90 37.54
N THR A 451 -2.12 -19.80 38.26
CA THR A 451 -1.67 -19.62 39.64
C THR A 451 -2.25 -20.70 40.56
N GLN A 452 -3.53 -21.05 40.41
CA GLN A 452 -4.17 -22.09 41.20
C GLN A 452 -3.57 -23.49 40.93
N VAL A 453 -3.27 -23.82 39.67
CA VAL A 453 -2.63 -25.09 39.30
C VAL A 453 -1.21 -25.17 39.87
N ILE A 454 -0.42 -24.10 39.74
CA ILE A 454 0.95 -24.04 40.25
C ILE A 454 0.98 -24.11 41.78
N ALA A 455 0.04 -23.46 42.47
CA ALA A 455 -0.07 -23.52 43.93
C ALA A 455 -0.33 -24.93 44.47
N LYS A 456 -0.91 -25.83 43.65
CA LYS A 456 -1.12 -27.25 43.95
C LYS A 456 0.08 -28.14 43.55
N GLY A 457 1.14 -27.54 43.00
CA GLY A 457 2.35 -28.24 42.55
C GLY A 457 2.32 -28.73 41.10
N GLY A 458 1.28 -28.40 40.32
CA GLY A 458 1.18 -28.76 38.92
C GLY A 458 1.93 -27.79 37.98
N GLN A 459 2.06 -28.21 36.71
CA GLN A 459 2.55 -27.36 35.62
C GLN A 459 1.38 -26.88 34.75
N PHE A 460 1.51 -25.68 34.20
CA PHE A 460 0.44 -25.05 33.41
C PHE A 460 0.96 -24.47 32.09
N LEU A 461 0.21 -24.73 31.02
CA LEU A 461 0.41 -24.13 29.71
C LEU A 461 -0.94 -23.64 29.18
N GLU A 462 -1.05 -22.36 28.84
CA GLU A 462 -2.15 -21.92 27.98
C GLU A 462 -1.80 -22.27 26.53
N ALA A 463 -2.75 -22.81 25.79
CA ALA A 463 -2.60 -23.16 24.39
C ALA A 463 -3.89 -22.88 23.58
N PRO A 464 -4.47 -21.67 23.64
CA PRO A 464 -5.62 -21.32 22.83
C PRO A 464 -5.38 -21.56 21.34
N VAL A 465 -6.42 -21.99 20.63
CA VAL A 465 -6.30 -22.44 19.23
C VAL A 465 -6.94 -21.48 18.23
N SER A 466 -6.30 -21.29 17.08
CA SER A 466 -6.92 -20.70 15.89
C SER A 466 -7.32 -21.79 14.89
N GLY A 467 -8.55 -21.69 14.38
CA GLY A 467 -9.22 -22.74 13.63
C GLY A 467 -10.65 -22.95 14.13
N SER A 468 -11.46 -23.65 13.35
CA SER A 468 -12.85 -23.98 13.67
C SER A 468 -13.05 -25.50 13.61
N LYS A 469 -14.30 -25.98 13.58
CA LYS A 469 -14.66 -27.40 13.58
C LYS A 469 -13.90 -28.22 12.52
N GLY A 470 -13.83 -27.72 11.28
CA GLY A 470 -13.12 -28.40 10.19
C GLY A 470 -11.63 -28.61 10.48
N PRO A 471 -10.86 -27.53 10.73
CA PRO A 471 -9.45 -27.64 11.13
C PRO A 471 -9.22 -28.52 12.37
N ALA A 472 -10.10 -28.49 13.38
CA ALA A 472 -9.99 -29.37 14.55
C ALA A 472 -10.11 -30.86 14.17
N ALA A 473 -11.08 -31.19 13.32
CA ALA A 473 -11.30 -32.56 12.85
C ALA A 473 -10.21 -33.09 11.87
N GLN A 474 -9.32 -32.22 11.40
CA GLN A 474 -8.27 -32.54 10.43
C GLN A 474 -6.85 -32.42 11.00
N GLY A 475 -6.70 -32.08 12.28
CA GLY A 475 -5.37 -31.83 12.87
C GLY A 475 -4.69 -30.59 12.27
N GLN A 476 -5.46 -29.57 11.90
CA GLN A 476 -4.99 -28.36 11.20
C GLN A 476 -5.12 -27.07 12.02
N LEU A 477 -5.29 -27.20 13.34
CA LEU A 477 -5.31 -26.07 14.27
C LEU A 477 -3.95 -25.36 14.34
N ILE A 478 -3.98 -24.11 14.79
CA ILE A 478 -2.78 -23.35 15.15
C ILE A 478 -2.83 -23.10 16.65
N PHE A 479 -1.85 -23.62 17.39
CA PHE A 479 -1.74 -23.42 18.84
C PHE A 479 -0.96 -22.14 19.17
N LEU A 480 -1.50 -21.32 20.07
CA LEU A 480 -0.94 -20.06 20.51
C LEU A 480 -0.54 -20.19 21.98
N CYS A 481 0.64 -20.72 22.25
CA CYS A 481 1.04 -21.18 23.57
C CYS A 481 1.73 -20.10 24.42
N GLY A 482 1.57 -20.20 25.73
CA GLY A 482 2.30 -19.44 26.75
C GLY A 482 2.28 -20.15 28.11
N GLY A 483 3.27 -19.90 28.95
CA GLY A 483 3.43 -20.52 30.26
C GLY A 483 4.74 -21.27 30.40
N ASP A 484 4.66 -22.53 30.84
CA ASP A 484 5.85 -23.36 31.08
C ASP A 484 6.46 -23.88 29.77
N GLU A 485 7.69 -23.45 29.48
CA GLU A 485 8.42 -23.83 28.26
C GLU A 485 8.81 -25.32 28.23
N ALA A 486 9.10 -25.92 29.39
CA ALA A 486 9.40 -27.35 29.47
C ALA A 486 8.14 -28.18 29.17
N LEU A 487 6.98 -27.74 29.67
CA LEU A 487 5.70 -28.36 29.33
C LEU A 487 5.37 -28.17 27.84
N TYR A 488 5.63 -26.99 27.27
CA TYR A 488 5.48 -26.75 25.82
C TYR A 488 6.32 -27.72 24.97
N ALA A 489 7.57 -27.96 25.35
CA ALA A 489 8.43 -28.94 24.69
C ALA A 489 7.90 -30.37 24.87
N LYS A 490 7.41 -30.70 26.06
CA LYS A 490 6.87 -32.02 26.41
C LYS A 490 5.61 -32.38 25.64
N CYS A 491 4.70 -31.43 25.43
CA CYS A 491 3.43 -31.64 24.72
C CYS A 491 3.54 -31.50 23.20
N ALA A 492 4.75 -31.29 22.66
CA ALA A 492 4.96 -30.97 21.25
C ALA A 492 4.34 -32.00 20.29
N LYS A 493 4.41 -33.30 20.61
CA LYS A 493 3.90 -34.39 19.76
C LYS A 493 2.37 -34.38 19.68
N GLU A 494 1.70 -34.17 20.81
CA GLU A 494 0.25 -34.09 20.89
C GLU A 494 -0.28 -32.81 20.23
N LEU A 495 0.40 -31.68 20.41
CA LEU A 495 0.08 -30.43 19.72
C LEU A 495 0.21 -30.58 18.19
N ASP A 496 1.23 -31.30 17.69
CA ASP A 496 1.41 -31.58 16.26
C ASP A 496 0.36 -32.56 15.71
N ALA A 497 -0.18 -33.45 16.55
CA ALA A 497 -1.27 -34.33 16.13
C ALA A 497 -2.58 -33.56 15.94
N MET A 498 -2.83 -32.56 16.80
CA MET A 498 -4.06 -31.76 16.76
C MET A 498 -3.94 -30.52 15.85
N GLY A 499 -2.75 -30.15 15.41
CA GLY A 499 -2.49 -28.88 14.74
C GLY A 499 -1.37 -28.93 13.70
N LYS A 500 -1.42 -27.97 12.77
CA LYS A 500 -0.40 -27.79 11.73
C LYS A 500 0.73 -26.84 12.14
N ALA A 501 0.53 -26.08 13.20
CA ALA A 501 1.51 -25.13 13.72
C ALA A 501 1.30 -24.88 15.21
N LYS A 502 2.39 -24.61 15.92
CA LYS A 502 2.40 -24.19 17.32
C LYS A 502 3.43 -23.07 17.52
N PHE A 503 3.06 -22.07 18.30
CA PHE A 503 3.90 -20.92 18.62
C PHE A 503 3.99 -20.76 20.13
N PHE A 504 5.14 -20.33 20.64
CA PHE A 504 5.33 -20.05 22.07
C PHE A 504 5.63 -18.57 22.27
N PHE A 505 4.81 -17.89 23.09
CA PHE A 505 4.85 -16.44 23.29
C PHE A 505 5.41 -16.03 24.66
N GLY A 506 6.04 -16.95 25.38
CA GLY A 506 6.60 -16.69 26.71
C GLY A 506 5.58 -16.95 27.81
N ALA A 507 5.44 -16.03 28.76
CA ALA A 507 4.65 -16.23 29.98
C ALA A 507 3.13 -16.39 29.73
N VAL A 508 2.43 -16.93 30.73
CA VAL A 508 0.95 -17.04 30.74
C VAL A 508 0.30 -15.67 30.49
N GLY A 509 -0.74 -15.67 29.67
CA GLY A 509 -1.44 -14.51 29.16
C GLY A 509 -0.98 -14.09 27.75
N ALA A 510 0.22 -14.44 27.30
CA ALA A 510 0.73 -14.00 26.00
C ALA A 510 0.03 -14.68 24.81
N GLY A 511 -0.19 -15.99 24.87
CA GLY A 511 -0.97 -16.75 23.91
C GLY A 511 -2.44 -16.34 23.92
N THR A 512 -3.01 -16.11 25.10
CA THR A 512 -4.37 -15.55 25.24
C THR A 512 -4.50 -14.18 24.57
N ARG A 513 -3.56 -13.26 24.81
CA ARG A 513 -3.54 -11.94 24.13
C ARG A 513 -3.50 -12.10 22.61
N MET A 514 -2.60 -12.95 22.10
CA MET A 514 -2.51 -13.21 20.67
C MET A 514 -3.83 -13.76 20.10
N LYS A 515 -4.46 -14.71 20.79
CA LYS A 515 -5.76 -15.27 20.40
C LYS A 515 -6.85 -14.20 20.32
N LEU A 516 -6.92 -13.32 21.31
CA LEU A 516 -7.90 -12.22 21.32
C LEU A 516 -7.67 -11.25 20.16
N CYS A 517 -6.41 -10.94 19.82
CA CYS A 517 -6.10 -10.14 18.62
C CYS A 517 -6.58 -10.84 17.33
N VAL A 518 -6.31 -12.14 17.19
CA VAL A 518 -6.76 -12.92 16.01
C VAL A 518 -8.28 -12.93 15.89
N ASN A 519 -8.99 -13.20 16.97
CA ASN A 519 -10.45 -13.26 16.95
C ASN A 519 -11.10 -11.88 16.76
N MET A 520 -10.47 -10.81 17.25
CA MET A 520 -10.88 -9.43 16.99
C MET A 520 -10.86 -9.10 15.49
N VAL A 521 -9.76 -9.44 14.81
CA VAL A 521 -9.62 -9.24 13.36
C VAL A 521 -10.67 -10.07 12.62
N MET A 522 -10.80 -11.36 12.97
CA MET A 522 -11.77 -12.26 12.34
C MET A 522 -13.22 -11.76 12.48
N GLY A 523 -13.63 -11.33 13.68
CA GLY A 523 -14.98 -10.82 13.93
C GLY A 523 -15.25 -9.51 13.19
N SER A 524 -14.25 -8.62 13.13
CA SER A 524 -14.35 -7.35 12.39
C SER A 524 -14.49 -7.59 10.88
N MET A 525 -13.71 -8.52 10.32
CA MET A 525 -13.82 -8.90 8.90
C MET A 525 -15.19 -9.47 8.58
N MET A 526 -15.75 -10.33 9.45
CA MET A 526 -17.08 -10.90 9.24
C MET A 526 -18.17 -9.82 9.19
N ALA A 527 -18.12 -8.86 10.12
CA ALA A 527 -19.06 -7.74 10.12
C ALA A 527 -18.94 -6.89 8.84
N ALA A 528 -17.71 -6.62 8.38
CA ALA A 528 -17.47 -5.86 7.15
C ALA A 528 -17.95 -6.60 5.89
N TYR A 529 -17.72 -7.92 5.80
CA TYR A 529 -18.25 -8.72 4.68
C TYR A 529 -19.78 -8.74 4.67
N GLY A 530 -20.41 -8.84 5.84
CA GLY A 530 -21.86 -8.74 5.97
C GLY A 530 -22.39 -7.38 5.47
N GLU A 531 -21.77 -6.26 5.88
CA GLU A 531 -22.13 -4.91 5.38
C GLU A 531 -21.99 -4.81 3.86
N GLY A 532 -20.89 -5.31 3.30
CA GLY A 532 -20.65 -5.29 1.86
C GLY A 532 -21.72 -6.06 1.08
N PHE A 533 -22.08 -7.27 1.54
CA PHE A 533 -23.15 -8.05 0.90
C PHE A 533 -24.52 -7.38 1.05
N SER A 534 -24.85 -6.87 2.24
CA SER A 534 -26.12 -6.17 2.48
C SER A 534 -26.24 -4.92 1.62
N LEU A 535 -25.16 -4.13 1.47
CA LEU A 535 -25.13 -2.95 0.63
C LEU A 535 -25.27 -3.29 -0.85
N ALA A 536 -24.56 -4.32 -1.33
CA ALA A 536 -24.68 -4.78 -2.71
C ALA A 536 -26.13 -5.17 -3.05
N GLN A 537 -26.77 -5.96 -2.19
CA GLN A 537 -28.18 -6.34 -2.35
C GLN A 537 -29.10 -5.10 -2.36
N ALA A 538 -28.88 -4.16 -1.44
CA ALA A 538 -29.68 -2.93 -1.35
C ALA A 538 -29.48 -1.99 -2.55
N ALA A 539 -28.29 -2.02 -3.17
CA ALA A 539 -27.96 -1.26 -4.37
C ALA A 539 -28.42 -1.95 -5.68
N GLY A 540 -29.09 -3.10 -5.60
CA GLY A 540 -29.56 -3.85 -6.78
C GLY A 540 -28.46 -4.63 -7.49
N LEU A 541 -27.32 -4.87 -6.84
CA LEU A 541 -26.23 -5.70 -7.34
C LEU A 541 -26.39 -7.15 -6.90
N ASP A 542 -25.87 -8.07 -7.71
CA ASP A 542 -25.77 -9.48 -7.33
C ASP A 542 -24.61 -9.67 -6.33
N ALA A 543 -24.95 -10.02 -5.09
CA ALA A 543 -23.96 -10.26 -4.05
C ALA A 543 -23.05 -11.47 -4.35
N SER A 544 -23.47 -12.40 -5.21
CA SER A 544 -22.63 -13.51 -5.67
C SER A 544 -21.49 -13.02 -6.57
N GLN A 545 -21.74 -11.98 -7.38
CA GLN A 545 -20.70 -11.31 -8.18
C GLN A 545 -19.75 -10.54 -7.27
N LEU A 546 -20.26 -9.86 -6.23
CA LEU A 546 -19.40 -9.20 -5.24
C LEU A 546 -18.48 -10.21 -4.54
N LEU A 547 -18.99 -11.38 -4.14
CA LEU A 547 -18.18 -12.44 -3.55
C LEU A 547 -17.01 -12.83 -4.47
N GLN A 548 -17.27 -13.06 -5.77
CA GLN A 548 -16.24 -13.40 -6.75
C GLN A 548 -15.19 -12.28 -6.88
N VAL A 549 -15.63 -11.01 -6.93
CA VAL A 549 -14.73 -9.85 -7.01
C VAL A 549 -13.84 -9.76 -5.77
N LEU A 550 -14.41 -9.95 -4.58
CA LEU A 550 -13.66 -9.90 -3.32
C LEU A 550 -12.66 -11.05 -3.20
N GLU A 551 -13.01 -12.26 -3.66
CA GLU A 551 -12.12 -13.43 -3.61
C GLU A 551 -10.88 -13.31 -4.51
N LEU A 552 -11.00 -12.59 -5.63
CA LEU A 552 -9.90 -12.31 -6.55
C LEU A 552 -9.09 -11.07 -6.16
N GLY A 553 -9.68 -10.16 -5.38
CA GLY A 553 -9.08 -8.89 -4.99
C GLY A 553 -8.25 -8.95 -3.70
N VAL A 554 -7.72 -7.79 -3.30
CA VAL A 554 -6.90 -7.62 -2.09
C VAL A 554 -7.64 -7.88 -0.78
N CYS A 555 -8.98 -7.87 -0.82
CA CYS A 555 -9.85 -8.15 0.33
C CYS A 555 -10.17 -9.66 0.49
N GLY A 556 -9.62 -10.51 -0.38
CA GLY A 556 -9.82 -11.96 -0.36
C GLY A 556 -9.10 -12.61 0.82
N ALA A 557 -9.82 -13.44 1.58
CA ALA A 557 -9.27 -14.21 2.69
C ALA A 557 -9.86 -15.62 2.76
N PRO A 558 -9.17 -16.62 3.36
CA PRO A 558 -9.74 -17.96 3.56
C PRO A 558 -11.08 -17.96 4.31
N LEU A 559 -11.28 -16.99 5.21
CA LEU A 559 -12.56 -16.78 5.90
C LEU A 559 -13.71 -16.49 4.92
N LEU A 560 -13.48 -15.60 3.95
CA LEU A 560 -14.47 -15.23 2.94
C LEU A 560 -14.83 -16.45 2.08
N LYS A 561 -13.83 -17.21 1.62
CA LYS A 561 -14.05 -18.45 0.86
C LYS A 561 -14.86 -19.49 1.65
N LEU A 562 -14.61 -19.58 2.95
CA LEU A 562 -15.29 -20.54 3.82
C LEU A 562 -16.74 -20.16 4.12
N LYS A 563 -17.05 -18.87 4.20
CA LYS A 563 -18.33 -18.38 4.76
C LYS A 563 -19.18 -17.59 3.78
N GLY A 564 -18.60 -16.95 2.76
CA GLY A 564 -19.30 -16.04 1.85
C GLY A 564 -20.48 -16.70 1.14
N ALA A 565 -20.25 -17.83 0.46
CA ALA A 565 -21.33 -18.57 -0.21
C ALA A 565 -22.42 -19.04 0.76
N LYS A 566 -22.03 -19.46 1.97
CA LYS A 566 -22.96 -19.88 3.03
C LYS A 566 -23.81 -18.71 3.54
N MET A 567 -23.23 -17.53 3.73
CA MET A 567 -23.94 -16.30 4.10
C MET A 567 -25.00 -15.94 3.07
N LEU A 568 -24.63 -15.95 1.78
CA LEU A 568 -25.58 -15.63 0.70
C LEU A 568 -26.70 -16.66 0.57
N ALA A 569 -26.44 -17.92 0.92
CA ALA A 569 -27.43 -18.99 0.97
C ALA A 569 -28.26 -19.03 2.27
N GLY A 570 -27.95 -18.20 3.27
CA GLY A 570 -28.56 -18.28 4.61
C GLY A 570 -28.19 -19.55 5.41
N ASP A 571 -27.13 -20.26 5.01
CA ASP A 571 -26.62 -21.43 5.73
C ASP A 571 -25.70 -21.00 6.87
N HIS A 572 -26.26 -20.93 8.08
CA HIS A 572 -25.55 -20.58 9.30
C HIS A 572 -25.36 -21.77 10.25
N VAL A 573 -25.18 -22.99 9.72
CA VAL A 573 -24.85 -24.16 10.54
C VAL A 573 -23.59 -23.88 11.39
N PRO A 574 -23.67 -24.02 12.73
CA PRO A 574 -22.64 -23.52 13.64
C PRO A 574 -21.34 -24.31 13.54
N ASN A 575 -20.29 -23.65 13.04
CA ASN A 575 -18.91 -24.10 13.18
C ASN A 575 -18.20 -23.27 14.27
N PHE A 576 -18.56 -22.00 14.38
CA PHE A 576 -18.19 -21.12 15.48
C PHE A 576 -19.42 -20.29 15.89
N PRO A 577 -20.12 -20.66 16.99
CA PRO A 577 -21.35 -19.99 17.39
C PRO A 577 -21.19 -18.48 17.60
N LEU A 578 -22.17 -17.70 17.17
CA LEU A 578 -22.18 -16.24 17.24
C LEU A 578 -21.99 -15.75 18.67
N LYS A 579 -22.60 -16.40 19.66
CA LYS A 579 -22.41 -16.09 21.09
C LYS A 579 -20.95 -16.21 21.56
N HIS A 580 -20.19 -17.13 20.99
CA HIS A 580 -18.78 -17.30 21.32
C HIS A 580 -17.90 -16.29 20.59
N ALA A 581 -18.19 -15.99 19.32
CA ALA A 581 -17.53 -14.91 18.60
C ALA A 581 -17.72 -13.56 19.29
N GLN A 582 -18.95 -13.25 19.71
CA GLN A 582 -19.26 -12.01 20.43
C GLN A 582 -18.58 -11.96 21.80
N LYS A 583 -18.54 -13.08 22.55
CA LYS A 583 -17.75 -13.18 23.79
C LYS A 583 -16.29 -12.80 23.53
N ASP A 584 -15.67 -13.32 22.48
CA ASP A 584 -14.27 -13.04 22.15
C ASP A 584 -14.05 -11.57 21.73
N MET A 585 -14.98 -10.99 20.97
CA MET A 585 -14.96 -9.56 20.64
C MET A 585 -15.02 -8.68 21.89
N ARG A 586 -15.89 -9.04 22.84
CA ARG A 586 -16.01 -8.35 24.15
C ARG A 586 -14.70 -8.43 24.94
N LEU A 587 -14.06 -9.61 24.97
CA LEU A 587 -12.77 -9.83 25.65
C LEU A 587 -11.65 -9.02 24.98
N ALA A 588 -11.58 -9.00 23.65
CA ALA A 588 -10.61 -8.19 22.91
C ALA A 588 -10.81 -6.69 23.16
N CYS A 589 -12.06 -6.21 23.19
CA CYS A 589 -12.36 -4.82 23.54
C CYS A 589 -11.99 -4.48 24.98
N ALA A 590 -12.14 -5.42 25.92
CA ALA A 590 -11.70 -5.25 27.30
C ALA A 590 -10.17 -5.15 27.40
N LEU A 591 -9.44 -6.03 26.70
CA LEU A 591 -7.99 -5.97 26.60
C LEU A 591 -7.53 -4.64 26.01
N GLY A 592 -8.16 -4.16 24.92
CA GLY A 592 -7.84 -2.86 24.32
C GLY A 592 -7.96 -1.70 25.32
N ARG A 593 -9.02 -1.69 26.15
CA ARG A 593 -9.16 -0.69 27.23
C ARG A 593 -8.05 -0.80 28.27
N GLN A 594 -7.69 -2.01 28.67
CA GLN A 594 -6.63 -2.26 29.65
C GLN A 594 -5.25 -1.78 29.18
N VAL A 595 -4.94 -1.95 27.88
CA VAL A 595 -3.64 -1.55 27.31
C VAL A 595 -3.65 -0.17 26.64
N GLY A 596 -4.74 0.59 26.74
CA GLY A 596 -4.84 1.95 26.23
C GLY A 596 -4.98 2.07 24.70
N VAL A 597 -5.42 1.01 24.01
CA VAL A 597 -5.63 1.01 22.55
C VAL A 597 -7.10 1.22 22.20
N ARG A 598 -7.39 2.21 21.33
CA ARG A 598 -8.74 2.47 20.83
C ARG A 598 -9.08 1.51 19.69
N LEU A 599 -10.19 0.78 19.84
CA LEU A 599 -10.64 -0.25 18.89
C LEU A 599 -12.03 0.06 18.30
N PRO A 600 -12.20 1.18 17.55
CA PRO A 600 -13.51 1.62 17.08
C PRO A 600 -14.21 0.59 16.19
N VAL A 601 -13.50 0.00 15.23
CA VAL A 601 -14.05 -1.01 14.31
C VAL A 601 -14.52 -2.25 15.07
N ALA A 602 -13.69 -2.78 15.98
CA ALA A 602 -14.03 -3.96 16.75
C ALA A 602 -15.21 -3.71 17.71
N ALA A 603 -15.29 -2.52 18.32
CA ALA A 603 -16.41 -2.14 19.18
C ALA A 603 -17.73 -2.09 18.40
N THR A 604 -17.71 -1.58 17.17
CA THR A 604 -18.88 -1.58 16.29
C THR A 604 -19.26 -2.99 15.85
N ALA A 605 -18.29 -3.82 15.46
CA ALA A 605 -18.55 -5.21 15.11
C ALA A 605 -19.14 -6.02 16.28
N ASP A 606 -18.64 -5.81 17.51
CA ASP A 606 -19.22 -6.39 18.73
C ASP A 606 -20.67 -5.93 18.96
N ALA A 607 -20.97 -4.65 18.73
CA ALA A 607 -22.34 -4.13 18.80
C ALA A 607 -23.26 -4.78 17.76
N ALA A 608 -22.79 -4.93 16.51
CA ALA A 608 -23.54 -5.61 15.45
C ALA A 608 -23.84 -7.07 15.81
N MET A 609 -22.85 -7.82 16.31
CA MET A 609 -23.04 -9.19 16.79
C MET A 609 -24.05 -9.26 17.94
N ARG A 610 -23.98 -8.34 18.91
CA ARG A 610 -24.96 -8.25 20.00
C ARG A 610 -26.37 -7.97 19.49
N SER A 611 -26.52 -7.09 18.50
CA SER A 611 -27.81 -6.80 17.87
C SER A 611 -28.38 -8.05 17.19
N ALA A 612 -27.57 -8.72 16.36
CA ALA A 612 -27.95 -9.95 15.66
C ALA A 612 -28.42 -11.05 16.61
N MET A 613 -27.76 -11.20 17.77
CA MET A 613 -28.19 -12.15 18.80
C MET A 613 -29.54 -11.77 19.45
N ARG A 614 -29.74 -10.51 19.83
CA ARG A 614 -30.96 -10.08 20.55
C ARG A 614 -32.18 -10.04 19.64
N VAL A 615 -32.02 -9.49 18.45
CA VAL A 615 -33.13 -9.18 17.55
C VAL A 615 -33.47 -10.39 16.68
N GLY A 616 -32.47 -11.11 16.20
CA GLY A 616 -32.67 -12.26 15.31
C GLY A 616 -32.71 -13.62 16.02
N ASN A 617 -32.46 -13.68 17.34
CA ASN A 617 -32.29 -14.93 18.09
C ASN A 617 -31.21 -15.86 17.49
N LEU A 618 -30.13 -15.27 16.95
CA LEU A 618 -29.13 -15.98 16.14
C LEU A 618 -27.93 -16.48 16.97
N ALA A 619 -28.04 -16.49 18.30
CA ALA A 619 -26.92 -16.73 19.21
C ALA A 619 -26.24 -18.10 19.01
N ASP A 620 -27.02 -19.12 18.69
CA ASP A 620 -26.56 -20.51 18.50
C ASP A 620 -26.20 -20.84 17.05
N LEU A 621 -26.45 -19.93 16.11
CA LEU A 621 -26.01 -20.06 14.73
C LEU A 621 -24.54 -19.70 14.59
N ASP A 622 -23.95 -20.01 13.43
CA ASP A 622 -22.58 -19.59 13.11
C ASP A 622 -22.43 -18.07 13.16
N PHE A 623 -21.26 -17.56 13.52
CA PHE A 623 -21.02 -16.12 13.60
C PHE A 623 -21.18 -15.39 12.26
N SER A 624 -21.20 -16.13 11.14
CA SER A 624 -21.61 -15.58 9.83
C SER A 624 -23.05 -15.05 9.82
N ALA A 625 -23.89 -15.47 10.76
CA ALA A 625 -25.25 -14.95 10.96
C ALA A 625 -25.28 -13.48 11.42
N THR A 626 -24.13 -12.87 11.73
CA THR A 626 -24.02 -11.41 11.91
C THR A 626 -24.60 -10.66 10.69
N PHE A 627 -24.43 -11.23 9.49
CA PHE A 627 -24.98 -10.71 8.24
C PHE A 627 -26.51 -10.56 8.25
N GLU A 628 -27.24 -11.50 8.84
CA GLU A 628 -28.71 -11.43 8.91
C GLU A 628 -29.17 -10.19 9.70
N GLY A 629 -28.41 -9.82 10.74
CA GLY A 629 -28.64 -8.59 11.51
C GLY A 629 -28.36 -7.30 10.74
N GLN A 630 -27.69 -7.37 9.58
CA GLN A 630 -27.28 -6.23 8.77
C GLN A 630 -28.11 -6.07 7.48
N LYS A 631 -28.99 -7.02 7.16
CA LYS A 631 -29.88 -6.95 6.00
C LYS A 631 -30.83 -5.75 6.07
N LYS A 632 -31.23 -5.26 4.89
CA LYS A 632 -32.19 -4.15 4.75
C LYS A 632 -33.51 -4.51 5.45
N GLY A 633 -33.96 -3.65 6.37
CA GLY A 633 -35.17 -3.88 7.17
C GLY A 633 -34.91 -4.49 8.55
N SER A 634 -33.67 -4.91 8.85
CA SER A 634 -33.28 -5.28 10.21
C SER A 634 -33.21 -4.03 11.09
N PRO A 635 -33.67 -4.10 12.36
CA PRO A 635 -33.58 -2.98 13.31
C PRO A 635 -32.15 -2.44 13.41
N SER A 636 -31.99 -1.13 13.26
CA SER A 636 -30.66 -0.52 13.28
C SER A 636 -29.99 -0.75 14.63
N PRO A 637 -28.72 -1.20 14.69
CA PRO A 637 -27.98 -1.26 15.95
C PRO A 637 -27.77 0.14 16.56
N TYR A 638 -28.03 1.21 15.81
CA TYR A 638 -27.94 2.62 16.22
C TYR A 638 -29.29 3.26 16.55
N GLU A 639 -30.41 2.58 16.30
CA GLU A 639 -31.71 3.02 16.81
C GLU A 639 -31.76 2.73 18.31
N VAL A 640 -31.34 3.71 19.10
CA VAL A 640 -31.83 3.80 20.48
C VAL A 640 -33.35 3.92 20.34
N PRO A 641 -34.16 2.97 20.83
CA PRO A 641 -35.60 3.10 20.72
C PRO A 641 -35.95 4.42 21.39
N VAL A 642 -36.68 5.29 20.69
CA VAL A 642 -37.09 6.61 21.21
C VAL A 642 -37.72 6.47 22.61
N ALA A 643 -38.37 5.34 22.89
CA ALA A 643 -38.86 4.95 24.21
C ALA A 643 -37.78 4.88 25.32
N ALA A 644 -36.56 4.43 25.04
CA ALA A 644 -35.46 4.39 26.01
C ALA A 644 -34.87 5.78 26.29
N LEU A 645 -34.80 6.65 25.26
CA LEU A 645 -34.42 8.06 25.42
C LEU A 645 -35.48 8.85 26.20
N VAL A 646 -36.75 8.61 25.93
CA VAL A 646 -37.88 9.18 26.68
C VAL A 646 -37.90 8.65 28.12
N GLY A 647 -37.61 7.36 28.35
CA GLY A 647 -37.50 6.77 29.68
C GLY A 647 -36.35 7.35 30.51
N LEU A 648 -35.16 7.51 29.93
CA LEU A 648 -34.01 8.17 30.58
C LEU A 648 -34.28 9.65 30.88
N ALA A 649 -34.93 10.36 29.95
CA ALA A 649 -35.35 11.73 30.18
C ALA A 649 -36.41 11.84 31.29
N ALA A 650 -37.36 10.90 31.37
CA ALA A 650 -38.38 10.85 32.42
C ALA A 650 -37.79 10.53 33.81
N VAL A 651 -36.81 9.62 33.89
CA VAL A 651 -36.09 9.32 35.14
C VAL A 651 -35.23 10.52 35.58
N ALA A 652 -34.57 11.20 34.65
CA ALA A 652 -33.83 12.43 34.94
C ALA A 652 -34.76 13.56 35.40
N LEU A 653 -35.93 13.73 34.75
CA LEU A 653 -36.94 14.70 35.18
C LEU A 653 -37.52 14.36 36.56
N MET A 654 -37.81 13.08 36.85
CA MET A 654 -38.26 12.66 38.18
C MET A 654 -37.19 12.92 39.24
N GLY A 655 -35.92 12.67 38.95
CA GLY A 655 -34.80 13.00 39.84
C GLY A 655 -34.71 14.50 40.15
N VAL A 656 -34.93 15.35 39.15
CA VAL A 656 -34.98 16.82 39.32
C VAL A 656 -36.22 17.26 40.10
N VAL A 657 -37.39 16.67 39.84
CA VAL A 657 -38.64 17.00 40.57
C VAL A 657 -38.56 16.56 42.04
N VAL A 658 -37.95 15.40 42.32
CA VAL A 658 -37.69 14.93 43.70
C VAL A 658 -36.67 15.84 44.40
N ALA A 659 -35.63 16.30 43.71
CA ALA A 659 -34.66 17.24 44.26
C ALA A 659 -35.25 18.64 44.52
N ILE A 660 -36.24 19.08 43.75
CA ILE A 660 -36.94 20.36 43.93
C ILE A 660 -38.00 20.30 45.04
N ARG A 661 -38.66 19.16 45.25
CA ARG A 661 -39.62 18.97 46.37
C ARG A 661 -38.96 18.68 47.72
N GLY A 662 -37.66 18.42 47.75
CA GLY A 662 -36.87 18.19 48.97
C GLY A 662 -36.13 19.42 49.50
N ARG A 663 -36.47 20.63 49.04
CA ARG A 663 -35.94 21.91 49.55
C ARG A 663 -37.05 22.81 50.05
#